data_AF-A0A925D6X4-F1
#
_entry.id   AF-A0A925D6X4-F1
#
_cell.length_a   1.000
_cell.length_b   1.000
_cell.length_c   1.000
_cell.angle_alpha   90.00
_cell.angle_beta   90.00
_cell.angle_gamma   90.00
#
_symmetry.space_group_name_H-M   'P 1'
#
loop_
_entity.id
_entity.type
_entity.pdbx_description
1 polymer ?
#
loop_
_entity_poly.entity_id
_entity_poly.type
_entity_poly.pdbx_seq_one_letter_code
_entity_poly.pdbx_strand_id
1 'polypeptide(L)'
;MPQSCPTRAQLDSFQAGDLDEAALTAVASHVEICPNCQRSLETIIGDSADTVLAALLEEVEPSPFAAEPACRVAIERVAALAGSATFDSESSPTTIVLRGASTAVAEDQPLPLETIREYKLLAKIGEGGMGAVYKALHTKLDKVVALKVLPEGRMRDGGSVARFQREMKAVGRLDHPNIVRAMDAGEEAGTHFLVMEYVEGADLSQLAKNIGLLPVADACELIRQAAIGLQEAHEHGMVHRDIKPSNLILAKSPRKKSPPTLKILDLGLALLSEAMLPDQGLTSTGQMMGTIDYMAPEQGSDTHHVDIRADIYSLGATLYRLLTGWPPFSGEKFDTPVKKILALATLEPEAVQTRRADVPPPLAIIIHKMLAKDPANRYATPDELIEALSPFCQGSDLAALLERGTVGRSSAPSYSSDAPTHPQLSSGSADTAPTSPPPPPLGEGRGEGVRAVSAKRFPKLGLAGQGRKIPRSAAIASACGGAALALLLGVVFYLETLKGTIRIEIHDDQIRVALDEDSATFQGVNKKHKVRVEPGEHGLTITCGDLKFHTDKFVLTKGETVRLSVTYLAGKVEVVQNEVKPLRVQLQPSWDGWPKAAPAPAIAPFDAKQVRKHQEEWAEHLGVPVEYENSVGMKFVLIPPGEFLMGSTQAEVAAALVTAGKDLLPQEYIKSAFPQHKVILTQPIYVGVHEVTQGQYEQVMGKNPSHFSPLGAGKDAVAGKNTVSLPVETVSWNDAAEFCAKLSANEKLSPYYSRVGERVTRLEGTGYSLLKEAEWEFVCRAGTTTRFASGDKDEDLLRASWISNNSGRRTHAVGELERNPLGLYDTHGNVWE
;
A
#
# COMPACT_ATOMS: atom_id res chain seq x y z
N MET A 1 -35.43 -21.32 -34.18
CA MET A 1 -35.10 -20.45 -35.34
C MET A 1 -33.90 -19.60 -34.95
N PRO A 2 -33.02 -19.18 -35.87
CA PRO A 2 -32.03 -18.16 -35.53
C PRO A 2 -32.79 -16.90 -35.12
N GLN A 3 -32.61 -16.44 -33.88
CA GLN A 3 -33.15 -15.16 -33.46
C GLN A 3 -32.51 -14.07 -34.34
N SER A 4 -33.34 -13.21 -34.93
CA SER A 4 -32.86 -12.02 -35.63
C SER A 4 -31.99 -11.19 -34.69
N CYS A 5 -30.87 -10.66 -35.20
CA CYS A 5 -30.02 -9.79 -34.40
C CYS A 5 -30.82 -8.64 -33.78
N PRO A 6 -30.55 -8.26 -32.50
CA PRO A 6 -31.09 -7.07 -31.90
C PRO A 6 -30.91 -5.86 -32.81
N THR A 7 -31.96 -5.03 -32.89
CA THR A 7 -31.90 -3.77 -33.64
C THR A 7 -30.87 -2.82 -33.03
N ARG A 8 -30.39 -1.84 -33.79
CA ARG A 8 -29.41 -0.86 -33.27
C ARG A 8 -29.91 -0.19 -31.99
N ALA A 9 -31.15 0.29 -31.99
CA ALA A 9 -31.80 0.86 -30.81
C ALA A 9 -31.81 -0.09 -29.60
N GLN A 10 -32.00 -1.41 -29.79
CA GLN A 10 -31.92 -2.38 -28.70
C GLN A 10 -30.49 -2.62 -28.19
N LEU A 11 -29.47 -2.46 -29.03
CA LEU A 11 -28.07 -2.48 -28.60
C LEU A 11 -27.68 -1.18 -27.89
N ASP A 12 -28.17 -0.03 -28.36
CA ASP A 12 -27.99 1.27 -27.72
C ASP A 12 -28.66 1.27 -26.32
N SER A 13 -29.91 0.83 -26.20
CA SER A 13 -30.61 0.66 -24.91
C SER A 13 -29.98 -0.43 -24.02
N PHE A 14 -29.44 -1.51 -24.58
CA PHE A 14 -28.71 -2.52 -23.82
C PHE A 14 -27.43 -1.95 -23.19
N GLN A 15 -26.73 -1.06 -23.89
CA GLN A 15 -25.59 -0.33 -23.35
C GLN A 15 -25.99 0.73 -22.31
N ALA A 16 -27.11 1.42 -22.52
CA ALA A 16 -27.61 2.43 -21.58
C ALA A 16 -28.18 1.82 -20.28
N GLY A 17 -28.59 0.55 -20.31
CA GLY A 17 -29.28 -0.13 -19.20
C GLY A 17 -30.81 -0.04 -19.28
N ASP A 18 -31.35 0.54 -20.35
CA ASP A 18 -32.77 0.88 -20.53
C ASP A 18 -33.64 -0.28 -21.07
N LEU A 19 -33.24 -1.53 -20.83
CA LEU A 19 -34.02 -2.71 -21.21
C LEU A 19 -34.64 -3.38 -19.99
N ASP A 20 -35.90 -3.84 -20.14
CA ASP A 20 -36.51 -4.70 -19.13
C ASP A 20 -35.71 -6.01 -18.95
N GLU A 21 -35.83 -6.65 -17.79
CA GLU A 21 -35.02 -7.80 -17.39
C GLU A 21 -35.08 -8.97 -18.40
N ALA A 22 -36.22 -9.16 -19.07
CA ALA A 22 -36.39 -10.21 -20.08
C ALA A 22 -35.73 -9.82 -21.41
N ALA A 23 -35.87 -8.58 -21.86
CA ALA A 23 -35.21 -8.04 -23.04
C ALA A 23 -33.69 -7.96 -22.86
N LEU A 24 -33.22 -7.51 -21.70
CA LEU A 24 -31.80 -7.42 -21.34
C LEU A 24 -31.14 -8.79 -21.36
N THR A 25 -31.77 -9.79 -20.74
CA THR A 25 -31.28 -11.19 -20.76
C THR A 25 -31.23 -11.73 -22.19
N ALA A 26 -32.27 -11.49 -23.01
CA ALA A 26 -32.32 -11.96 -24.39
C ALA A 26 -31.26 -11.28 -25.30
N VAL A 27 -31.02 -9.97 -25.12
CA VAL A 27 -29.99 -9.24 -25.87
C VAL A 27 -28.59 -9.66 -25.42
N ALA A 28 -28.33 -9.78 -24.11
CA ALA A 28 -27.05 -10.28 -23.57
C ALA A 28 -26.70 -11.67 -24.15
N SER A 29 -27.62 -12.64 -24.01
CA SER A 29 -27.41 -14.00 -24.54
C SER A 29 -27.21 -14.05 -26.05
N HIS A 30 -27.75 -13.08 -26.81
CA HIS A 30 -27.50 -12.96 -28.25
C HIS A 30 -26.13 -12.32 -28.54
N VAL A 31 -25.75 -11.27 -27.80
CA VAL A 31 -24.48 -10.56 -27.97
C VAL A 31 -23.30 -11.49 -27.67
N GLU A 32 -23.37 -12.35 -26.65
CA GLU A 32 -22.31 -13.33 -26.35
C GLU A 32 -21.96 -14.25 -27.55
N ILE A 33 -22.94 -14.58 -28.39
CA ILE A 33 -22.80 -15.52 -29.51
C ILE A 33 -22.80 -14.87 -30.90
N CYS A 34 -22.94 -13.55 -30.99
CA CYS A 34 -23.06 -12.82 -32.26
C CYS A 34 -21.93 -11.79 -32.46
N PRO A 35 -20.87 -12.12 -33.22
CA PRO A 35 -19.72 -11.23 -33.43
C PRO A 35 -20.02 -9.89 -34.11
N ASN A 36 -21.15 -9.79 -34.83
CA ASN A 36 -21.58 -8.52 -35.44
C ASN A 36 -22.24 -7.58 -34.41
N CYS A 37 -22.97 -8.13 -33.43
CA CYS A 37 -23.55 -7.33 -32.34
C CYS A 37 -22.45 -6.89 -31.37
N GLN A 38 -21.45 -7.73 -31.09
CA GLN A 38 -20.24 -7.35 -30.32
C GLN A 38 -19.52 -6.15 -30.94
N ARG A 39 -19.15 -6.24 -32.24
CA ARG A 39 -18.54 -5.10 -32.95
C ARG A 39 -19.43 -3.86 -33.03
N SER A 40 -20.75 -4.04 -33.08
CA SER A 40 -21.70 -2.93 -33.06
C SER A 40 -21.68 -2.19 -31.72
N LEU A 41 -21.55 -2.91 -30.60
CA LEU A 41 -21.38 -2.35 -29.25
C LEU A 41 -20.02 -1.67 -29.08
N GLU A 42 -18.92 -2.31 -29.52
CA GLU A 42 -17.58 -1.69 -29.55
C GLU A 42 -17.57 -0.35 -30.29
N THR A 43 -18.41 -0.21 -31.33
CA THR A 43 -18.54 1.05 -32.09
C THR A 43 -19.34 2.12 -31.31
N ILE A 44 -20.38 1.75 -30.56
CA ILE A 44 -21.13 2.71 -29.70
C ILE A 44 -20.20 3.23 -28.57
N ILE A 45 -19.38 2.35 -27.99
CA ILE A 45 -18.40 2.70 -26.95
C ILE A 45 -17.30 3.63 -27.50
N GLY A 46 -16.99 3.55 -28.79
CA GLY A 46 -15.98 4.39 -29.44
C GLY A 46 -16.37 5.86 -29.65
N ASP A 47 -17.68 6.16 -29.75
CA ASP A 47 -18.18 7.51 -30.08
C ASP A 47 -18.47 8.39 -28.85
N SER A 48 -18.35 7.88 -27.62
CA SER A 48 -18.66 8.62 -26.37
C SER A 48 -17.45 9.24 -25.66
N ALA A 49 -16.24 9.07 -26.20
CA ALA A 49 -14.98 9.45 -25.56
C ALA A 49 -14.42 10.82 -26.00
N ASP A 50 -15.23 11.90 -25.96
CA ASP A 50 -14.79 13.30 -25.68
C ASP A 50 -15.97 14.31 -25.76
N THR A 51 -16.81 14.40 -24.72
CA THR A 51 -17.76 15.53 -24.55
C THR A 51 -17.99 15.92 -23.08
N VAL A 52 -16.90 16.22 -22.36
CA VAL A 52 -16.96 16.92 -21.06
C VAL A 52 -17.69 18.27 -21.16
N LEU A 53 -17.83 18.84 -22.37
CA LEU A 53 -18.57 20.08 -22.64
C LEU A 53 -20.06 19.88 -23.01
N ALA A 54 -20.51 18.67 -23.36
CA ALA A 54 -21.95 18.39 -23.56
C ALA A 54 -22.62 17.91 -22.27
N ALA A 55 -21.88 17.20 -21.41
CA ALA A 55 -22.31 16.82 -20.06
C ALA A 55 -22.54 18.00 -19.09
N LEU A 56 -22.41 19.25 -19.57
CA LEU A 56 -22.71 20.48 -18.84
C LEU A 56 -24.02 21.17 -19.27
N LEU A 57 -24.77 20.64 -20.25
CA LEU A 57 -25.94 21.33 -20.83
C LEU A 57 -27.19 20.48 -21.16
N GLU A 58 -27.25 19.18 -20.83
CA GLU A 58 -28.51 18.42 -20.85
C GLU A 58 -28.80 17.78 -19.48
N GLU A 59 -30.07 17.84 -19.06
CA GLU A 59 -30.53 17.39 -17.74
C GLU A 59 -30.45 15.86 -17.66
N VAL A 60 -29.67 15.37 -16.70
CA VAL A 60 -29.51 13.92 -16.45
C VAL A 60 -30.70 13.42 -15.64
N GLU A 61 -31.52 12.54 -16.24
CA GLU A 61 -32.50 11.73 -15.52
C GLU A 61 -31.79 10.97 -14.38
N PRO A 62 -32.33 10.99 -13.15
CA PRO A 62 -31.62 10.53 -11.98
C PRO A 62 -31.34 9.02 -12.03
N SER A 63 -30.08 8.66 -11.85
CA SER A 63 -29.64 7.29 -11.55
C SER A 63 -30.54 6.63 -10.50
N PRO A 64 -30.83 5.30 -10.59
CA PRO A 64 -31.59 4.59 -9.56
C PRO A 64 -30.95 4.63 -8.16
N PHE A 65 -29.67 5.04 -8.05
CA PHE A 65 -28.96 5.27 -6.80
C PHE A 65 -29.02 6.73 -6.30
N ALA A 66 -29.61 7.67 -7.06
CA ALA A 66 -29.78 9.06 -6.64
C ALA A 66 -30.76 9.23 -5.45
N ALA A 67 -31.58 8.21 -5.19
CA ALA A 67 -32.43 8.12 -4.01
C ALA A 67 -31.70 7.56 -2.77
N GLU A 68 -30.47 7.06 -2.89
CA GLU A 68 -29.71 6.60 -1.72
C GLU A 68 -29.20 7.79 -0.89
N PRO A 69 -29.46 7.84 0.43
CA PRO A 69 -29.03 8.95 1.28
C PRO A 69 -27.51 9.19 1.27
N ALA A 70 -26.71 8.13 1.07
CA ALA A 70 -25.25 8.21 1.02
C ALA A 70 -24.74 9.01 -0.19
N CYS A 71 -25.31 8.78 -1.38
CA CYS A 71 -24.97 9.53 -2.59
C CYS A 71 -25.38 11.01 -2.48
N ARG A 72 -26.55 11.30 -1.91
CA ARG A 72 -26.99 12.68 -1.68
C ARG A 72 -26.07 13.46 -0.75
N VAL A 73 -25.66 12.86 0.37
CA VAL A 73 -24.71 13.47 1.33
C VAL A 73 -23.33 13.66 0.70
N ALA A 74 -22.88 12.75 -0.18
CA ALA A 74 -21.63 12.93 -0.91
C ALA A 74 -21.69 14.13 -1.88
N ILE A 75 -22.77 14.27 -2.65
CA ILE A 75 -22.98 15.37 -3.59
C ILE A 75 -23.13 16.71 -2.85
N GLU A 76 -23.90 16.76 -1.76
CA GLU A 76 -24.07 17.94 -0.91
C GLU A 76 -22.73 18.37 -0.26
N ARG A 77 -21.88 17.41 0.16
CA ARG A 77 -20.53 17.71 0.67
C ARG A 77 -19.59 18.26 -0.42
N VAL A 78 -19.65 17.73 -1.64
CA VAL A 78 -18.85 18.25 -2.76
C VAL A 78 -19.28 19.67 -3.15
N ALA A 79 -20.58 19.97 -3.14
CA ALA A 79 -21.10 21.31 -3.37
C ALA A 79 -20.67 22.30 -2.26
N ALA A 80 -20.70 21.88 -0.99
CA ALA A 80 -20.26 22.70 0.14
C ALA A 80 -18.75 23.02 0.15
N LEU A 81 -17.92 22.15 -0.45
CA LEU A 81 -16.47 22.33 -0.56
C LEU A 81 -16.05 23.31 -1.68
N ALA A 82 -16.96 23.69 -2.59
CA ALA A 82 -16.63 24.45 -3.81
C ALA A 82 -16.52 25.99 -3.63
N GLY A 83 -16.98 26.55 -2.51
CA GLY A 83 -16.69 27.93 -2.12
C GLY A 83 -17.43 29.06 -2.86
N SER A 84 -18.39 29.68 -2.17
CA SER A 84 -19.06 30.96 -2.48
C SER A 84 -20.08 31.03 -3.63
N ALA A 85 -21.35 30.88 -3.24
CA ALA A 85 -22.43 31.78 -3.67
C ALA A 85 -23.44 31.91 -2.53
N THR A 86 -23.73 33.13 -2.08
CA THR A 86 -24.78 33.41 -1.09
C THR A 86 -26.15 33.36 -1.76
N PHE A 87 -27.09 32.61 -1.20
CA PHE A 87 -28.51 32.72 -1.54
C PHE A 87 -29.27 33.34 -0.38
N ASP A 88 -29.79 34.55 -0.61
CA ASP A 88 -30.80 35.15 0.27
C ASP A 88 -32.09 34.32 0.22
N SER A 89 -32.71 34.16 1.38
CA SER A 89 -33.97 33.43 1.51
C SER A 89 -35.16 34.34 1.16
N GLU A 90 -35.87 34.04 0.07
CA GLU A 90 -37.35 34.03 0.02
C GLU A 90 -37.93 33.58 -1.35
N SER A 91 -39.10 32.95 -1.30
CA SER A 91 -39.99 32.51 -2.41
C SER A 91 -39.68 31.19 -3.16
N SER A 92 -40.76 30.46 -3.47
CA SER A 92 -40.78 29.08 -4.00
C SER A 92 -40.53 28.98 -5.52
N PRO A 93 -40.07 27.82 -6.03
CA PRO A 93 -39.69 27.66 -7.43
C PRO A 93 -40.89 27.35 -8.35
N THR A 94 -41.24 28.27 -9.23
CA THR A 94 -42.03 27.96 -10.44
C THR A 94 -41.63 28.85 -11.62
N THR A 95 -41.04 28.23 -12.65
CA THR A 95 -40.79 28.79 -14.01
C THR A 95 -39.84 30.00 -14.13
N ILE A 96 -38.66 29.77 -14.70
CA ILE A 96 -37.89 30.82 -15.41
C ILE A 96 -37.67 30.38 -16.86
N VAL A 97 -37.94 31.30 -17.79
CA VAL A 97 -37.93 31.07 -19.23
C VAL A 97 -36.55 31.38 -19.82
N LEU A 98 -35.94 30.44 -20.51
CA LEU A 98 -34.75 30.69 -21.33
C LEU A 98 -35.11 31.51 -22.58
N ARG A 99 -34.55 32.71 -22.70
CA ARG A 99 -34.42 33.44 -23.98
C ARG A 99 -32.94 33.52 -24.34
N GLY A 100 -32.59 33.00 -25.51
CA GLY A 100 -31.20 32.88 -25.96
C GLY A 100 -30.65 34.09 -26.71
N ALA A 101 -29.40 33.91 -27.15
CA ALA A 101 -28.59 34.76 -28.02
C ALA A 101 -28.07 36.10 -27.43
N SER A 102 -26.76 36.16 -27.14
CA SER A 102 -25.83 36.79 -28.08
C SER A 102 -24.38 36.37 -27.81
N THR A 103 -23.58 36.33 -28.88
CA THR A 103 -22.14 36.10 -28.85
C THR A 103 -21.37 37.25 -28.19
N ALA A 104 -20.44 36.93 -27.29
CA ALA A 104 -19.32 37.78 -26.90
C ALA A 104 -18.14 36.90 -26.46
N VAL A 105 -16.94 37.20 -26.97
CA VAL A 105 -15.69 36.55 -26.60
C VAL A 105 -15.01 37.41 -25.53
N ALA A 106 -14.70 36.84 -24.37
CA ALA A 106 -13.82 37.41 -23.34
C ALA A 106 -13.30 36.23 -22.50
N GLU A 107 -12.06 35.76 -22.67
CA GLU A 107 -10.76 36.34 -22.24
C GLU A 107 -10.31 35.74 -20.89
N ASP A 108 -9.09 35.17 -20.91
CA ASP A 108 -8.40 34.59 -19.75
C ASP A 108 -8.29 35.60 -18.59
N GLN A 109 -8.48 35.13 -17.36
CA GLN A 109 -7.87 35.81 -16.22
C GLN A 109 -6.35 35.54 -16.23
N PRO A 110 -5.50 36.58 -16.23
CA PRO A 110 -4.05 36.39 -16.27
C PRO A 110 -3.51 35.80 -14.96
N LEU A 111 -2.49 34.96 -15.09
CA LEU A 111 -1.80 34.30 -13.97
C LEU A 111 -1.11 35.32 -13.04
N PRO A 112 -0.94 35.04 -11.73
CA PRO A 112 -0.36 35.99 -10.77
C PRO A 112 1.09 36.43 -11.03
N LEU A 113 1.84 35.75 -11.91
CA LEU A 113 3.22 36.08 -12.28
C LEU A 113 3.46 35.80 -13.78
N GLU A 114 3.65 36.82 -14.61
CA GLU A 114 4.06 36.63 -16.03
C GLU A 114 5.51 36.14 -16.17
N THR A 115 6.32 36.30 -15.12
CA THR A 115 7.76 35.98 -15.11
C THR A 115 8.17 35.61 -13.69
N ILE A 116 9.02 34.59 -13.57
CA ILE A 116 9.69 34.20 -12.32
C ILE A 116 11.19 34.36 -12.55
N ARG A 117 11.86 35.27 -11.82
CA ARG A 117 13.25 35.72 -12.01
C ARG A 117 13.57 36.09 -13.46
N GLU A 118 14.31 35.25 -14.16
CA GLU A 118 14.68 35.40 -15.58
C GLU A 118 13.87 34.51 -16.53
N TYR A 119 12.86 33.81 -16.03
CA TYR A 119 12.02 32.87 -16.76
C TYR A 119 10.66 33.47 -17.07
N LYS A 120 10.45 33.91 -18.30
CA LYS A 120 9.13 34.35 -18.78
C LYS A 120 8.25 33.13 -18.99
N LEU A 121 7.09 33.06 -18.34
CA LEU A 121 6.16 31.94 -18.53
C LEU A 121 5.52 32.05 -19.94
N LEU A 122 5.47 30.95 -20.68
CA LEU A 122 4.92 30.90 -22.04
C LEU A 122 3.56 30.18 -22.08
N ALA A 123 3.46 29.04 -21.40
CA ALA A 123 2.23 28.25 -21.32
C ALA A 123 2.28 27.30 -20.13
N LYS A 124 1.13 26.99 -19.51
CA LYS A 124 1.01 25.88 -18.56
C LYS A 124 1.02 24.57 -19.36
N ILE A 125 1.86 23.60 -18.95
CA ILE A 125 2.01 22.29 -19.63
C ILE A 125 1.63 21.10 -18.74
N GLY A 126 1.37 21.34 -17.45
CA GLY A 126 0.85 20.32 -16.53
C GLY A 126 0.43 20.93 -15.19
N GLU A 127 -0.43 20.22 -14.47
CA GLU A 127 -0.89 20.60 -13.12
C GLU A 127 -1.25 19.36 -12.31
N GLY A 128 -0.92 19.39 -11.02
CA GLY A 128 -1.34 18.35 -10.09
C GLY A 128 -1.07 18.69 -8.63
N GLY A 129 -1.28 17.70 -7.75
CA GLY A 129 -1.11 17.87 -6.30
C GLY A 129 0.28 18.31 -5.86
N MET A 130 1.29 18.14 -6.73
CA MET A 130 2.69 18.53 -6.51
C MET A 130 3.05 19.89 -7.13
N GLY A 131 2.07 20.65 -7.62
CA GLY A 131 2.26 21.98 -8.22
C GLY A 131 1.97 22.03 -9.73
N ALA A 132 2.24 23.20 -10.31
CA ALA A 132 2.00 23.50 -11.73
C ALA A 132 3.30 23.54 -12.52
N VAL A 133 3.31 22.97 -13.72
CA VAL A 133 4.47 22.97 -14.62
C VAL A 133 4.19 23.89 -15.81
N TYR A 134 5.11 24.80 -16.08
CA TYR A 134 5.05 25.78 -17.17
C TYR A 134 6.18 25.56 -18.17
N LYS A 135 5.88 25.69 -19.46
CA LYS A 135 6.89 25.98 -20.47
C LYS A 135 7.29 27.45 -20.29
N ALA A 136 8.57 27.73 -20.13
CA ALA A 136 9.09 29.07 -19.90
C ALA A 136 10.30 29.37 -20.80
N LEU A 137 10.57 30.66 -21.05
CA LEU A 137 11.75 31.15 -21.76
C LEU A 137 12.73 31.75 -20.76
N HIS A 138 13.93 31.17 -20.65
CA HIS A 138 15.05 31.78 -19.95
C HIS A 138 15.55 32.99 -20.77
N THR A 139 15.09 34.19 -20.41
CA THR A 139 15.27 35.43 -21.17
C THR A 139 16.72 35.77 -21.53
N LYS A 140 17.66 35.55 -20.60
CA LYS A 140 19.11 35.82 -20.82
C LYS A 140 19.83 34.80 -21.72
N LEU A 141 19.30 33.57 -21.83
CA LEU A 141 19.93 32.47 -22.61
C LEU A 141 19.16 32.16 -23.90
N ASP A 142 18.02 32.81 -24.12
CA ASP A 142 17.03 32.51 -25.17
C ASP A 142 16.70 31.01 -25.28
N LYS A 143 16.61 30.34 -24.12
CA LYS A 143 16.41 28.89 -24.03
C LYS A 143 15.06 28.54 -23.40
N VAL A 144 14.32 27.67 -24.08
CA VAL A 144 13.08 27.08 -23.55
C VAL A 144 13.39 26.05 -22.46
N VAL A 145 12.67 26.14 -21.34
CA VAL A 145 12.80 25.28 -20.16
C VAL A 145 11.42 24.87 -19.64
N ALA A 146 11.37 23.82 -18.82
CA ALA A 146 10.20 23.50 -18.01
C ALA A 146 10.42 24.05 -16.59
N LEU A 147 9.46 24.80 -16.07
CA LEU A 147 9.51 25.42 -14.74
C LEU A 147 8.36 24.87 -13.90
N LYS A 148 8.67 24.08 -12.88
CA LYS A 148 7.70 23.54 -11.93
C LYS A 148 7.59 24.49 -10.73
N VAL A 149 6.42 25.08 -10.55
CA VAL A 149 6.04 25.95 -9.43
C VAL A 149 5.39 25.07 -8.36
N LEU A 150 5.90 25.15 -7.13
CA LEU A 150 5.42 24.34 -6.01
C LEU A 150 4.30 25.08 -5.24
N PRO A 151 3.32 24.37 -4.63
CA PRO A 151 2.16 25.02 -4.01
C PRO A 151 2.52 25.95 -2.84
N GLU A 152 1.94 27.14 -2.83
CA GLU A 152 2.11 28.10 -1.74
C GLU A 152 1.40 27.63 -0.46
N GLY A 153 2.00 27.95 0.70
CA GLY A 153 1.40 27.71 2.03
C GLY A 153 1.99 26.57 2.86
N ARG A 154 2.80 25.66 2.28
CA ARG A 154 3.36 24.49 3.01
C ARG A 154 4.80 24.65 3.55
N MET A 155 5.49 25.75 3.25
CA MET A 155 6.87 26.02 3.68
C MET A 155 6.95 27.02 4.84
N ARG A 156 6.43 26.64 6.01
CA ARG A 156 6.48 27.47 7.25
C ARG A 156 7.36 26.91 8.37
N ASP A 157 7.86 25.68 8.23
CA ASP A 157 8.82 25.07 9.16
C ASP A 157 10.23 25.04 8.54
N GLY A 158 11.24 25.47 9.30
CA GLY A 158 12.64 25.44 8.89
C GLY A 158 13.18 24.02 8.68
N GLY A 159 12.58 23.01 9.31
CA GLY A 159 12.89 21.60 9.06
C GLY A 159 12.57 21.15 7.64
N SER A 160 11.37 21.45 7.14
CA SER A 160 10.96 21.12 5.77
C SER A 160 11.76 21.90 4.72
N VAL A 161 12.06 23.18 4.95
CA VAL A 161 12.91 23.97 4.03
C VAL A 161 14.33 23.39 3.92
N ALA A 162 14.93 22.99 5.05
CA ALA A 162 16.26 22.40 5.05
C ALA A 162 16.30 21.00 4.39
N ARG A 163 15.22 20.23 4.48
CA ARG A 163 15.07 18.93 3.80
C ARG A 163 14.87 19.12 2.29
N PHE A 164 13.95 20.01 1.91
CA PHE A 164 13.71 20.43 0.53
C PHE A 164 15.00 20.85 -0.18
N GLN A 165 15.81 21.71 0.44
CA GLN A 165 17.10 22.14 -0.12
C GLN A 165 18.14 21.01 -0.24
N ARG A 166 18.06 19.94 0.58
CA ARG A 166 18.95 18.77 0.45
C ARG A 166 18.51 17.88 -0.70
N GLU A 167 17.21 17.64 -0.84
CA GLU A 167 16.63 16.83 -1.91
C GLU A 167 16.80 17.51 -3.29
N MET A 168 16.59 18.82 -3.40
CA MET A 168 16.91 19.58 -4.62
C MET A 168 18.40 19.52 -4.98
N LYS A 169 19.30 19.50 -3.99
CA LYS A 169 20.74 19.30 -4.20
C LYS A 169 21.12 17.86 -4.58
N ALA A 170 20.28 16.88 -4.25
CA ALA A 170 20.46 15.49 -4.68
C ALA A 170 20.02 15.33 -6.14
N VAL A 171 18.82 15.80 -6.49
CA VAL A 171 18.29 15.81 -7.87
C VAL A 171 19.23 16.59 -8.80
N GLY A 172 19.74 17.75 -8.38
CA GLY A 172 20.68 18.57 -9.16
C GLY A 172 22.08 17.98 -9.37
N ARG A 173 22.40 16.79 -8.82
CA ARG A 173 23.66 16.07 -9.09
C ARG A 173 23.55 15.07 -10.24
N LEU A 174 22.34 14.70 -10.64
CA LEU A 174 22.10 13.72 -11.69
C LEU A 174 22.21 14.39 -13.07
N ASP A 175 23.08 13.84 -13.94
CA ASP A 175 23.22 14.26 -15.34
C ASP A 175 23.31 13.01 -16.23
N HIS A 176 22.16 12.37 -16.46
CA HIS A 176 22.05 11.10 -17.17
C HIS A 176 21.03 11.17 -18.31
N PRO A 177 21.31 10.61 -19.51
CA PRO A 177 20.42 10.72 -20.68
C PRO A 177 18.98 10.25 -20.44
N ASN A 178 18.76 9.25 -19.56
CA ASN A 178 17.44 8.73 -19.22
C ASN A 178 16.75 9.42 -18.03
N ILE A 179 17.31 10.49 -17.48
CA ILE A 179 16.66 11.33 -16.45
C ILE A 179 16.43 12.74 -17.05
N VAL A 180 15.38 13.44 -16.62
CA VAL A 180 15.20 14.86 -16.94
C VAL A 180 16.13 15.71 -16.09
N ARG A 181 17.01 16.46 -16.75
CA ARG A 181 18.03 17.28 -16.09
C ARG A 181 17.42 18.50 -15.40
N ALA A 182 17.67 18.61 -14.09
CA ALA A 182 17.51 19.86 -13.34
C ALA A 182 18.59 20.89 -13.76
N MET A 183 18.19 22.15 -13.90
CA MET A 183 19.03 23.24 -14.42
C MET A 183 19.26 24.38 -13.42
N ASP A 184 18.21 24.79 -12.70
CA ASP A 184 18.25 25.81 -11.64
C ASP A 184 17.11 25.51 -10.66
N ALA A 185 17.20 26.02 -9.43
CA ALA A 185 16.13 25.94 -8.43
C ALA A 185 16.20 27.15 -7.51
N GLY A 186 15.06 27.62 -7.02
CA GLY A 186 15.04 28.80 -6.19
C GLY A 186 13.70 29.10 -5.53
N GLU A 187 13.62 30.33 -5.05
CA GLU A 187 12.47 30.94 -4.39
C GLU A 187 12.38 32.38 -4.88
N GLU A 188 11.16 32.84 -5.17
CA GLU A 188 10.87 34.25 -5.43
C GLU A 188 9.49 34.56 -4.84
N ALA A 189 9.37 35.68 -4.12
CA ALA A 189 8.13 36.10 -3.43
C ALA A 189 7.50 35.04 -2.47
N GLY A 190 8.27 34.04 -2.03
CA GLY A 190 7.78 32.90 -1.22
C GLY A 190 7.29 31.71 -2.04
N THR A 191 7.31 31.82 -3.37
CA THR A 191 6.99 30.75 -4.31
C THR A 191 8.29 29.99 -4.66
N HIS A 192 8.34 28.69 -4.32
CA HIS A 192 9.48 27.84 -4.71
C HIS A 192 9.30 27.28 -6.12
N PHE A 193 10.40 27.19 -6.88
CA PHE A 193 10.39 26.65 -8.23
C PHE A 193 11.62 25.79 -8.55
N LEU A 194 11.42 24.83 -9.45
CA LEU A 194 12.47 23.98 -10.04
C LEU A 194 12.46 24.16 -11.56
N VAL A 195 13.62 24.48 -12.12
CA VAL A 195 13.83 24.64 -13.57
C VAL A 195 14.50 23.38 -14.11
N MET A 196 13.93 22.81 -15.15
CA MET A 196 14.33 21.58 -15.79
C MET A 196 14.49 21.79 -17.31
N GLU A 197 15.20 20.88 -17.98
CA GLU A 197 15.15 20.86 -19.43
C GLU A 197 13.71 20.65 -19.94
N TYR A 198 13.31 21.38 -20.99
CA TYR A 198 12.06 21.12 -21.67
C TYR A 198 12.25 19.96 -22.64
N VAL A 199 11.55 18.86 -22.40
CA VAL A 199 11.63 17.65 -23.24
C VAL A 199 10.51 17.66 -24.27
N GLU A 200 10.86 17.78 -25.55
CA GLU A 200 9.92 17.56 -26.65
C GLU A 200 9.76 16.06 -26.89
N GLY A 201 8.54 15.54 -26.79
CA GLY A 201 8.26 14.10 -26.85
C GLY A 201 6.79 13.80 -26.63
N ALA A 202 6.49 12.54 -26.31
CA ALA A 202 5.20 12.10 -25.78
C ALA A 202 5.43 11.22 -24.56
N ASP A 203 4.64 11.41 -23.50
CA ASP A 203 4.66 10.49 -22.36
C ASP A 203 4.04 9.13 -22.71
N LEU A 204 4.36 8.08 -21.94
CA LEU A 204 3.89 6.74 -22.27
C LEU A 204 2.37 6.58 -22.06
N SER A 205 1.72 7.48 -21.30
CA SER A 205 0.26 7.52 -21.20
C SER A 205 -0.35 8.02 -22.51
N GLN A 206 0.20 9.08 -23.12
CA GLN A 206 -0.16 9.55 -24.46
C GLN A 206 0.10 8.48 -25.53
N LEU A 207 1.26 7.83 -25.51
CA LEU A 207 1.56 6.75 -26.46
C LEU A 207 0.56 5.58 -26.32
N ALA A 208 0.28 5.14 -25.10
CA ALA A 208 -0.71 4.08 -24.84
C ALA A 208 -2.15 4.50 -25.22
N LYS A 209 -2.53 5.77 -25.03
CA LYS A 209 -3.84 6.29 -25.48
C LYS A 209 -3.95 6.31 -27.01
N ASN A 210 -2.91 6.76 -27.71
CA ASN A 210 -2.95 7.01 -29.15
C ASN A 210 -2.68 5.76 -30.00
N ILE A 211 -1.89 4.81 -29.49
CA ILE A 211 -1.50 3.57 -30.19
C ILE A 211 -2.30 2.36 -29.69
N GLY A 212 -2.74 2.37 -28.43
CA GLY A 212 -3.27 1.19 -27.75
C GLY A 212 -2.14 0.30 -27.22
N LEU A 213 -2.17 -0.99 -27.58
CA LEU A 213 -1.16 -1.95 -27.14
C LEU A 213 0.17 -1.70 -27.86
N LEU A 214 1.26 -1.52 -27.10
CA LEU A 214 2.57 -1.28 -27.71
C LEU A 214 3.20 -2.61 -28.18
N PRO A 215 4.01 -2.63 -29.27
CA PRO A 215 4.77 -3.82 -29.64
C PRO A 215 5.67 -4.30 -28.48
N VAL A 216 5.82 -5.62 -28.34
CA VAL A 216 6.54 -6.20 -27.19
C VAL A 216 7.97 -5.66 -27.06
N ALA A 217 8.70 -5.57 -28.18
CA ALA A 217 10.06 -5.05 -28.19
C ALA A 217 10.14 -3.57 -27.83
N ASP A 218 9.21 -2.75 -28.33
CA ASP A 218 9.12 -1.32 -28.00
C ASP A 218 8.85 -1.14 -26.49
N ALA A 219 7.88 -1.86 -25.93
CA ALA A 219 7.56 -1.79 -24.51
C ALA A 219 8.72 -2.25 -23.62
N CYS A 220 9.43 -3.32 -24.00
CA CYS A 220 10.61 -3.78 -23.27
C CYS A 220 11.76 -2.77 -23.33
N GLU A 221 12.04 -2.18 -24.49
CA GLU A 221 13.13 -1.20 -24.63
C GLU A 221 12.84 0.10 -23.87
N LEU A 222 11.58 0.56 -23.83
CA LEU A 222 11.18 1.70 -23.01
C LEU A 222 11.43 1.45 -21.51
N ILE A 223 11.00 0.29 -21.01
CA ILE A 223 11.18 -0.08 -19.60
C ILE A 223 12.64 -0.36 -19.27
N ARG A 224 13.41 -0.93 -20.20
CA ARG A 224 14.86 -1.08 -20.07
C ARG A 224 15.55 0.28 -19.97
N GLN A 225 15.20 1.26 -20.81
CA GLN A 225 15.74 2.61 -20.71
C GLN A 225 15.36 3.33 -19.40
N ALA A 226 14.16 3.08 -18.89
CA ALA A 226 13.75 3.58 -17.58
C ALA A 226 14.57 2.93 -16.44
N ALA A 227 14.83 1.62 -16.53
CA ALA A 227 15.69 0.93 -15.57
C ALA A 227 17.14 1.47 -15.56
N ILE A 228 17.71 1.83 -16.72
CA ILE A 228 19.04 2.50 -16.78
C ILE A 228 19.01 3.84 -16.02
N GLY A 229 17.96 4.64 -16.21
CA GLY A 229 17.79 5.89 -15.46
C GLY A 229 17.61 5.67 -13.94
N LEU A 230 16.93 4.61 -13.54
CA LEU A 230 16.77 4.25 -12.13
C LEU A 230 18.05 3.69 -11.49
N GLN A 231 18.91 3.02 -12.26
CA GLN A 231 20.23 2.58 -11.77
C GLN A 231 21.08 3.78 -11.33
N GLU A 232 21.17 4.82 -12.17
CA GLU A 232 21.88 6.06 -11.84
C GLU A 232 21.33 6.71 -10.55
N ALA A 233 20.00 6.74 -10.39
CA ALA A 233 19.35 7.26 -9.19
C ALA A 233 19.68 6.41 -7.95
N HIS A 234 19.65 5.08 -8.09
CA HIS A 234 19.97 4.11 -7.04
C HIS A 234 21.41 4.23 -6.56
N GLU A 235 22.38 4.39 -7.46
CA GLU A 235 23.80 4.60 -7.12
C GLU A 235 24.03 5.91 -6.34
N HIS A 236 23.16 6.89 -6.53
CA HIS A 236 23.11 8.13 -5.75
C HIS A 236 22.24 8.05 -4.48
N GLY A 237 21.74 6.86 -4.13
CA GLY A 237 20.92 6.62 -2.93
C GLY A 237 19.50 7.18 -3.02
N MET A 238 18.95 7.34 -4.23
CA MET A 238 17.60 7.85 -4.47
C MET A 238 16.64 6.76 -4.97
N VAL A 239 15.37 6.92 -4.59
CA VAL A 239 14.23 6.12 -5.02
C VAL A 239 13.16 7.09 -5.54
N HIS A 240 12.50 6.77 -6.65
CA HIS A 240 11.55 7.66 -7.32
C HIS A 240 10.17 7.66 -6.66
N ARG A 241 9.65 6.47 -6.31
CA ARG A 241 8.36 6.25 -5.63
C ARG A 241 7.08 6.63 -6.40
N ASP A 242 7.19 7.10 -7.64
CA ASP A 242 6.04 7.49 -8.50
C ASP A 242 6.30 7.17 -9.98
N ILE A 243 6.81 5.97 -10.27
CA ILE A 243 7.02 5.50 -11.65
C ILE A 243 5.68 5.06 -12.25
N LYS A 244 5.27 5.71 -13.34
CA LYS A 244 4.02 5.44 -14.06
C LYS A 244 4.10 6.01 -15.49
N PRO A 245 3.20 5.62 -16.42
CA PRO A 245 3.28 6.05 -17.82
C PRO A 245 3.38 7.57 -18.06
N SER A 246 2.74 8.40 -17.24
CA SER A 246 2.79 9.87 -17.37
C SER A 246 4.14 10.48 -16.97
N ASN A 247 4.94 9.78 -16.16
CA ASN A 247 6.22 10.27 -15.64
C ASN A 247 7.40 9.75 -16.47
N LEU A 248 7.14 9.04 -17.57
CA LEU A 248 8.13 8.53 -18.50
C LEU A 248 7.86 9.15 -19.88
N ILE A 249 8.78 9.99 -20.37
CA ILE A 249 8.63 10.70 -21.66
C ILE A 249 9.59 10.17 -22.71
N LEU A 250 9.07 9.75 -23.86
CA LEU A 250 9.88 9.38 -25.01
C LEU A 250 10.29 10.64 -25.78
N ALA A 251 11.51 11.11 -25.54
CA ALA A 251 12.04 12.35 -26.10
C ALA A 251 12.37 12.20 -27.60
N LYS A 252 11.93 13.18 -28.39
CA LYS A 252 12.40 13.37 -29.77
C LYS A 252 13.90 13.63 -29.75
N SER A 253 14.62 12.96 -30.64
CA SER A 253 16.07 13.12 -30.67
C SER A 253 16.45 14.50 -31.23
N PRO A 254 17.28 15.30 -30.53
CA PRO A 254 17.67 16.64 -30.98
C PRO A 254 18.55 16.63 -32.25
N ARG A 255 19.02 15.45 -32.67
CA ARG A 255 19.74 15.23 -33.93
C ARG A 255 18.88 14.34 -34.82
N LYS A 256 18.63 14.76 -36.07
CA LYS A 256 17.82 14.06 -37.11
C LYS A 256 18.20 12.61 -37.45
N LYS A 257 19.22 12.01 -36.80
CA LYS A 257 19.71 10.64 -37.03
C LYS A 257 20.02 9.86 -35.74
N SER A 258 19.75 10.43 -34.57
CA SER A 258 19.88 9.71 -33.30
C SER A 258 18.52 9.11 -32.92
N PRO A 259 18.47 7.95 -32.24
CA PRO A 259 17.21 7.38 -31.81
C PRO A 259 16.54 8.29 -30.75
N PRO A 260 15.21 8.19 -30.59
CA PRO A 260 14.53 8.70 -29.40
C PRO A 260 15.12 8.11 -28.11
N THR A 261 14.96 8.82 -27.01
CA THR A 261 15.46 8.38 -25.69
C THR A 261 14.38 8.62 -24.65
N LEU A 262 14.05 7.60 -23.87
CA LEU A 262 13.11 7.74 -22.77
C LEU A 262 13.79 8.49 -21.61
N LYS A 263 13.09 9.47 -21.05
CA LYS A 263 13.50 10.25 -19.89
C LYS A 263 12.48 10.11 -18.75
N ILE A 264 12.99 10.02 -17.53
CA ILE A 264 12.22 9.99 -16.29
C ILE A 264 11.99 11.42 -15.79
N LEU A 265 10.73 11.79 -15.59
CA LEU A 265 10.25 13.06 -15.02
C LEU A 265 10.12 12.96 -13.49
N ASP A 266 10.09 14.09 -12.79
CA ASP A 266 9.66 14.17 -11.38
C ASP A 266 10.42 13.27 -10.36
N LEU A 267 11.63 12.85 -10.70
CA LEU A 267 12.49 12.01 -9.85
C LEU A 267 12.75 12.64 -8.47
N GLY A 268 12.52 11.87 -7.41
CA GLY A 268 12.70 12.29 -6.02
C GLY A 268 11.65 13.30 -5.51
N LEU A 269 10.75 13.79 -6.37
CA LEU A 269 9.74 14.77 -5.97
C LEU A 269 8.67 14.16 -5.04
N ALA A 270 8.48 12.84 -5.04
CA ALA A 270 7.63 12.15 -4.07
C ALA A 270 8.20 12.22 -2.65
N LEU A 271 9.53 12.13 -2.48
CA LEU A 271 10.17 12.34 -1.18
C LEU A 271 10.08 13.80 -0.74
N LEU A 272 10.17 14.74 -1.68
CA LEU A 272 9.87 16.16 -1.43
C LEU A 272 8.41 16.37 -1.03
N SER A 273 7.49 15.59 -1.59
CA SER A 273 6.09 15.55 -1.15
C SER A 273 6.00 15.03 0.29
N GLU A 274 6.70 13.98 0.70
CA GLU A 274 6.74 13.52 2.10
C GLU A 274 7.47 14.51 3.05
N ALA A 275 8.45 15.27 2.54
CA ALA A 275 9.18 16.32 3.25
C ALA A 275 8.34 17.58 3.50
N MET A 276 7.43 17.90 2.56
CA MET A 276 6.51 19.05 2.58
C MET A 276 5.09 18.68 3.04
N LEU A 277 4.76 17.38 3.07
CA LEU A 277 3.55 16.76 3.64
C LEU A 277 3.92 15.80 4.77
N PRO A 278 4.48 16.29 5.89
CA PRO A 278 4.54 15.45 7.07
C PRO A 278 3.09 15.25 7.58
N ASP A 279 2.59 14.00 7.55
CA ASP A 279 1.23 13.52 7.94
C ASP A 279 0.01 14.00 7.11
N GLN A 280 0.04 14.08 5.77
CA GLN A 280 -1.23 13.91 5.03
C GLN A 280 -1.40 12.44 4.63
N GLY A 281 -2.52 11.84 5.07
CA GLY A 281 -2.93 10.53 4.61
C GLY A 281 -3.15 10.49 3.10
N LEU A 282 -3.15 9.30 2.51
CA LEU A 282 -3.27 9.05 1.07
C LEU A 282 -4.70 9.34 0.53
N THR A 283 -5.20 10.57 0.71
CA THR A 283 -6.51 11.03 0.20
C THR A 283 -6.49 12.53 -0.11
N SER A 284 -5.94 12.91 -1.26
CA SER A 284 -6.20 14.23 -1.87
C SER A 284 -6.67 14.03 -3.32
N THR A 285 -7.97 14.28 -3.50
CA THR A 285 -8.73 14.51 -4.74
C THR A 285 -8.13 14.07 -6.08
N GLY A 286 -8.77 13.06 -6.70
CA GLY A 286 -8.73 12.80 -8.15
C GLY A 286 -7.47 12.11 -8.68
N GLN A 287 -6.29 12.72 -8.52
CA GLN A 287 -5.07 12.22 -9.16
C GLN A 287 -4.52 10.95 -8.53
N MET A 288 -4.77 10.71 -7.24
CA MET A 288 -4.26 9.53 -6.56
C MET A 288 -4.85 8.22 -7.09
N MET A 289 -6.07 8.25 -7.64
CA MET A 289 -6.77 7.07 -8.17
C MET A 289 -6.03 6.40 -9.34
N GLY A 290 -5.19 7.15 -10.07
CA GLY A 290 -4.31 6.66 -11.14
C GLY A 290 -2.85 6.41 -10.74
N THR A 291 -2.40 6.91 -9.58
CA THR A 291 -1.07 6.56 -9.03
C THR A 291 -1.09 5.20 -8.34
N ILE A 292 -2.19 4.89 -7.63
CA ILE A 292 -2.35 3.59 -6.93
C ILE A 292 -2.14 2.41 -7.90
N ASP A 293 -2.56 2.53 -9.16
CA ASP A 293 -2.41 1.49 -10.20
C ASP A 293 -0.97 1.00 -10.48
N TYR A 294 0.04 1.76 -10.03
CA TYR A 294 1.47 1.46 -10.21
C TYR A 294 2.27 1.42 -8.90
N MET A 295 1.61 1.64 -7.75
CA MET A 295 2.25 1.74 -6.44
C MET A 295 2.72 0.37 -5.94
N ALA A 296 3.95 0.27 -5.43
CA ALA A 296 4.44 -0.96 -4.83
C ALA A 296 3.78 -1.22 -3.46
N PRO A 297 3.47 -2.48 -3.08
CA PRO A 297 2.71 -2.78 -1.86
C PRO A 297 3.33 -2.21 -0.58
N GLU A 298 4.67 -2.23 -0.48
CA GLU A 298 5.42 -1.69 0.66
C GLU A 298 5.30 -0.16 0.81
N GLN A 299 5.01 0.58 -0.27
CA GLN A 299 4.78 2.03 -0.18
C GLN A 299 3.48 2.36 0.58
N GLY A 300 2.54 1.42 0.65
CA GLY A 300 1.31 1.56 1.42
C GLY A 300 1.41 1.10 2.88
N SER A 301 2.43 0.33 3.24
CA SER A 301 2.55 -0.32 4.57
C SER A 301 3.78 0.09 5.39
N ASP A 302 4.90 0.47 4.77
CA ASP A 302 6.09 0.99 5.45
C ASP A 302 6.80 2.03 4.57
N THR A 303 6.36 3.29 4.66
CA THR A 303 6.91 4.43 3.92
C THR A 303 8.37 4.77 4.28
N HIS A 304 8.88 4.26 5.40
CA HIS A 304 10.22 4.58 5.90
C HIS A 304 11.31 3.65 5.39
N HIS A 305 10.98 2.42 4.97
CA HIS A 305 11.95 1.43 4.46
C HIS A 305 11.81 1.13 2.96
N VAL A 306 11.06 1.95 2.19
CA VAL A 306 10.95 1.82 0.73
C VAL A 306 12.30 2.05 0.03
N ASP A 307 12.84 1.00 -0.59
CA ASP A 307 14.06 1.00 -1.40
C ASP A 307 13.77 0.93 -2.93
N ILE A 308 14.83 0.82 -3.74
CA ILE A 308 14.77 0.81 -5.21
C ILE A 308 13.84 -0.28 -5.79
N ARG A 309 13.57 -1.35 -5.04
CA ARG A 309 12.74 -2.47 -5.50
C ARG A 309 11.27 -2.07 -5.64
N ALA A 310 10.85 -0.97 -5.02
CA ALA A 310 9.54 -0.35 -5.27
C ALA A 310 9.44 0.19 -6.71
N ASP A 311 10.45 0.91 -7.19
CA ASP A 311 10.45 1.43 -8.56
C ASP A 311 10.50 0.29 -9.60
N ILE A 312 11.14 -0.84 -9.27
CA ILE A 312 11.14 -2.07 -10.09
C ILE A 312 9.71 -2.65 -10.21
N TYR A 313 8.92 -2.64 -9.12
CA TYR A 313 7.51 -3.03 -9.16
C TYR A 313 6.69 -2.09 -10.02
N SER A 314 6.87 -0.79 -9.85
CA SER A 314 6.17 0.24 -10.63
C SER A 314 6.52 0.18 -12.13
N LEU A 315 7.76 -0.15 -12.48
CA LEU A 315 8.13 -0.51 -13.86
C LEU A 315 7.41 -1.77 -14.35
N GLY A 316 7.20 -2.76 -13.48
CA GLY A 316 6.46 -3.99 -13.81
C GLY A 316 4.99 -3.70 -14.12
N ALA A 317 4.34 -2.89 -13.28
CA ALA A 317 2.97 -2.44 -13.50
C ALA A 317 2.84 -1.56 -14.76
N THR A 318 3.84 -0.71 -15.02
CA THR A 318 3.94 0.09 -16.24
C THR A 318 4.09 -0.82 -17.47
N LEU A 319 5.01 -1.80 -17.46
CA LEU A 319 5.19 -2.75 -18.57
C LEU A 319 3.90 -3.55 -18.83
N TYR A 320 3.24 -4.03 -17.78
CA TYR A 320 1.96 -4.72 -17.86
C TYR A 320 0.88 -3.85 -18.53
N ARG A 321 0.79 -2.55 -18.15
CA ARG A 321 -0.11 -1.57 -18.78
C ARG A 321 0.18 -1.36 -20.25
N LEU A 322 1.45 -1.18 -20.65
CA LEU A 322 1.85 -0.93 -22.05
C LEU A 322 1.59 -2.14 -22.95
N LEU A 323 1.72 -3.36 -22.39
CA LEU A 323 1.48 -4.60 -23.13
C LEU A 323 0.00 -4.95 -23.24
N THR A 324 -0.79 -4.78 -22.18
CA THR A 324 -2.19 -5.28 -22.10
C THR A 324 -3.26 -4.20 -22.23
N GLY A 325 -2.90 -2.92 -22.16
CA GLY A 325 -3.86 -1.81 -22.14
C GLY A 325 -4.55 -1.59 -20.80
N TRP A 326 -4.16 -2.32 -19.74
CA TRP A 326 -4.75 -2.30 -18.41
C TRP A 326 -3.65 -2.43 -17.34
N PRO A 327 -3.63 -1.69 -16.22
CA PRO A 327 -2.69 -1.99 -15.13
C PRO A 327 -3.13 -3.29 -14.41
N PRO A 328 -2.24 -3.92 -13.61
CA PRO A 328 -2.47 -5.25 -13.02
C PRO A 328 -3.81 -5.45 -12.28
N PHE A 329 -4.29 -4.42 -11.57
CA PHE A 329 -5.54 -4.45 -10.81
C PHE A 329 -6.50 -3.37 -11.31
N SER A 330 -7.30 -3.69 -12.33
CA SER A 330 -8.25 -2.76 -12.96
C SER A 330 -9.53 -3.43 -13.48
N GLY A 331 -10.51 -2.60 -13.86
CA GLY A 331 -11.88 -3.00 -14.20
C GLY A 331 -12.83 -2.94 -13.00
N GLU A 332 -14.10 -3.31 -13.18
CA GLU A 332 -15.17 -3.22 -12.18
C GLU A 332 -14.85 -3.90 -10.84
N LYS A 333 -14.02 -4.97 -10.87
CA LYS A 333 -13.55 -5.67 -9.66
C LYS A 333 -12.66 -4.80 -8.76
N PHE A 334 -12.06 -3.75 -9.33
CA PHE A 334 -11.10 -2.85 -8.69
C PHE A 334 -11.43 -1.38 -9.01
N ASP A 335 -12.73 -1.07 -9.01
CA ASP A 335 -13.32 0.25 -9.26
C ASP A 335 -13.02 1.30 -8.15
N THR A 336 -12.86 0.88 -6.89
CA THR A 336 -12.56 1.78 -5.76
C THR A 336 -11.08 1.78 -5.35
N PRO A 337 -10.53 2.91 -4.86
CA PRO A 337 -9.16 2.98 -4.32
C PRO A 337 -8.88 1.95 -3.22
N VAL A 338 -9.86 1.66 -2.34
CA VAL A 338 -9.71 0.67 -1.26
C VAL A 338 -9.57 -0.75 -1.82
N LYS A 339 -10.40 -1.14 -2.80
CA LYS A 339 -10.28 -2.44 -3.48
C LYS A 339 -8.92 -2.57 -4.19
N LYS A 340 -8.41 -1.50 -4.79
CA LYS A 340 -7.06 -1.48 -5.41
C LYS A 340 -5.93 -1.63 -4.39
N ILE A 341 -5.92 -0.84 -3.31
CA ILE A 341 -4.90 -0.91 -2.25
C ILE A 341 -4.87 -2.30 -1.63
N LEU A 342 -6.04 -2.89 -1.36
CA LEU A 342 -6.15 -4.26 -0.92
C LEU A 342 -5.57 -5.26 -1.94
N ALA A 343 -5.93 -5.15 -3.22
CA ALA A 343 -5.44 -6.05 -4.26
C ALA A 343 -3.91 -5.95 -4.42
N LEU A 344 -3.34 -4.75 -4.28
CA LEU A 344 -1.90 -4.52 -4.20
C LEU A 344 -1.29 -5.25 -3.00
N ALA A 345 -1.94 -5.26 -1.84
CA ALA A 345 -1.46 -5.99 -0.66
C ALA A 345 -1.65 -7.52 -0.72
N THR A 346 -2.73 -8.04 -1.32
CA THR A 346 -3.18 -9.43 -1.10
C THR A 346 -3.37 -10.32 -2.33
N LEU A 347 -3.52 -9.76 -3.54
CA LEU A 347 -3.86 -10.53 -4.74
C LEU A 347 -2.70 -10.57 -5.73
N GLU A 348 -2.36 -11.76 -6.25
CA GLU A 348 -1.39 -11.85 -7.35
C GLU A 348 -1.96 -11.26 -8.66
N PRO A 349 -1.12 -10.60 -9.49
CA PRO A 349 -1.53 -10.14 -10.81
C PRO A 349 -2.08 -11.26 -11.68
N GLU A 350 -3.06 -10.94 -12.53
CA GLU A 350 -3.49 -11.84 -13.58
C GLU A 350 -2.31 -12.16 -14.53
N ALA A 351 -2.22 -13.39 -15.04
CA ALA A 351 -1.12 -13.73 -15.92
C ALA A 351 -1.18 -12.90 -17.22
N VAL A 352 -0.16 -12.09 -17.50
CA VAL A 352 -0.14 -11.15 -18.65
C VAL A 352 -0.58 -11.77 -19.99
N GLN A 353 -0.35 -13.07 -20.19
CA GLN A 353 -0.75 -13.82 -21.38
C GLN A 353 -2.26 -14.07 -21.52
N THR A 354 -3.07 -13.97 -20.45
CA THR A 354 -4.54 -14.07 -20.55
C THR A 354 -5.11 -12.89 -21.33
N ARG A 355 -4.49 -11.71 -21.19
CA ARG A 355 -4.84 -10.48 -21.93
C ARG A 355 -4.07 -10.35 -23.23
N ARG A 356 -2.88 -10.96 -23.32
CA ARG A 356 -2.02 -10.85 -24.49
C ARG A 356 -1.18 -12.11 -24.77
N ALA A 357 -1.74 -13.01 -25.57
CA ALA A 357 -1.15 -14.31 -25.87
C ALA A 357 0.18 -14.28 -26.64
N ASP A 358 0.54 -13.19 -27.34
CA ASP A 358 1.83 -13.03 -28.03
C ASP A 358 3.01 -12.69 -27.09
N VAL A 359 2.77 -12.44 -25.80
CA VAL A 359 3.86 -12.22 -24.82
C VAL A 359 4.65 -13.53 -24.60
N PRO A 360 5.97 -13.55 -24.88
CA PRO A 360 6.79 -14.75 -24.68
C PRO A 360 6.76 -15.23 -23.22
N PRO A 361 6.65 -16.55 -22.94
CA PRO A 361 6.63 -17.06 -21.58
C PRO A 361 7.81 -16.62 -20.69
N PRO A 362 9.06 -16.53 -21.20
CA PRO A 362 10.16 -15.96 -20.43
C PRO A 362 9.96 -14.49 -20.02
N LEU A 363 9.34 -13.66 -20.87
CA LEU A 363 9.03 -12.26 -20.54
C LEU A 363 7.91 -12.15 -19.51
N ALA A 364 6.90 -13.03 -19.57
CA ALA A 364 5.86 -13.10 -18.55
C ALA A 364 6.44 -13.40 -17.15
N ILE A 365 7.43 -14.31 -17.07
CA ILE A 365 8.15 -14.60 -15.81
C ILE A 365 8.86 -13.35 -15.28
N ILE A 366 9.50 -12.55 -16.15
CA ILE A 366 10.16 -11.29 -15.77
C ILE A 366 9.13 -10.29 -15.21
N ILE A 367 8.02 -10.09 -15.92
CA ILE A 367 6.94 -9.16 -15.49
C ILE A 367 6.38 -9.56 -14.12
N HIS A 368 6.12 -10.85 -13.89
CA HIS A 368 5.63 -11.33 -12.59
C HIS A 368 6.69 -11.29 -11.50
N LYS A 369 7.97 -11.48 -11.82
CA LYS A 369 9.06 -11.28 -10.86
C LYS A 369 9.16 -9.81 -10.44
N MET A 370 8.97 -8.86 -11.35
CA MET A 370 8.89 -7.44 -11.01
C MET A 370 7.68 -7.14 -10.11
N LEU A 371 6.53 -7.75 -10.39
CA LEU A 371 5.27 -7.57 -9.66
C LEU A 371 5.13 -8.42 -8.38
N ALA A 372 6.18 -9.14 -7.95
CA ALA A 372 6.12 -9.95 -6.73
C ALA A 372 5.84 -9.08 -5.50
N LYS A 373 4.98 -9.55 -4.59
CA LYS A 373 4.55 -8.75 -3.42
C LYS A 373 5.70 -8.44 -2.47
N ASP A 374 6.40 -9.47 -2.02
CA ASP A 374 7.61 -9.34 -1.23
C ASP A 374 8.77 -8.79 -2.10
N PRO A 375 9.36 -7.63 -1.76
CA PRO A 375 10.51 -7.07 -2.48
C PRO A 375 11.72 -8.02 -2.56
N ALA A 376 11.89 -8.98 -1.64
CA ALA A 376 12.96 -9.97 -1.69
C ALA A 376 12.84 -10.95 -2.88
N ASN A 377 11.64 -11.12 -3.45
CA ASN A 377 11.40 -11.97 -4.61
C ASN A 377 11.56 -11.24 -5.95
N ARG A 378 11.80 -9.93 -5.94
CA ARG A 378 12.01 -9.10 -7.15
C ARG A 378 13.46 -9.20 -7.66
N TYR A 379 13.80 -8.35 -8.62
CA TYR A 379 15.20 -8.04 -8.93
C TYR A 379 15.78 -7.17 -7.82
N ALA A 380 17.03 -7.39 -7.42
CA ALA A 380 17.64 -6.66 -6.32
C ALA A 380 18.03 -5.23 -6.73
N THR A 381 18.35 -5.03 -8.01
CA THR A 381 18.75 -3.74 -8.58
C THR A 381 18.15 -3.55 -9.99
N PRO A 382 18.04 -2.31 -10.49
CA PRO A 382 17.66 -2.05 -11.88
C PRO A 382 18.59 -2.70 -12.91
N ASP A 383 19.90 -2.84 -12.63
CA ASP A 383 20.84 -3.55 -13.51
C ASP A 383 20.45 -5.01 -13.80
N GLU A 384 20.02 -5.77 -12.79
CA GLU A 384 19.57 -7.15 -13.02
C GLU A 384 18.33 -7.21 -13.93
N LEU A 385 17.47 -6.19 -13.86
CA LEU A 385 16.30 -6.05 -14.72
C LEU A 385 16.69 -5.65 -16.16
N ILE A 386 17.71 -4.81 -16.34
CA ILE A 386 18.23 -4.42 -17.66
C ILE A 386 18.75 -5.66 -18.41
N GLU A 387 19.55 -6.50 -17.75
CA GLU A 387 20.04 -7.75 -18.31
C GLU A 387 18.89 -8.73 -18.64
N ALA A 388 17.89 -8.84 -17.75
CA ALA A 388 16.73 -9.70 -17.98
C ALA A 388 15.86 -9.24 -19.18
N LEU A 389 15.64 -7.94 -19.36
CA LEU A 389 14.80 -7.40 -20.44
C LEU A 389 15.53 -7.32 -21.80
N SER A 390 16.86 -7.22 -21.82
CA SER A 390 17.65 -7.00 -23.03
C SER A 390 17.34 -7.96 -24.20
N PRO A 391 17.15 -9.29 -24.00
CA PRO A 391 16.78 -10.21 -25.08
C PRO A 391 15.44 -9.90 -25.77
N PHE A 392 14.51 -9.22 -25.07
CA PHE A 392 13.18 -8.90 -25.58
C PHE A 392 13.12 -7.53 -26.27
N CYS A 393 14.17 -6.72 -26.17
CA CYS A 393 14.26 -5.39 -26.78
C CYS A 393 14.65 -5.41 -28.27
N GLN A 394 15.05 -6.59 -28.80
CA GLN A 394 15.48 -6.75 -30.18
C GLN A 394 14.32 -6.50 -31.16
N GLY A 395 14.57 -5.62 -32.14
CA GLY A 395 13.56 -5.24 -33.13
C GLY A 395 12.63 -4.10 -32.70
N SER A 396 12.95 -3.41 -31.60
CA SER A 396 12.30 -2.15 -31.22
C SER A 396 12.56 -1.04 -32.25
N ASP A 397 11.55 -0.21 -32.50
CA ASP A 397 11.61 1.00 -33.31
C ASP A 397 10.87 2.13 -32.58
N LEU A 398 11.56 2.71 -31.60
CA LEU A 398 11.05 3.84 -30.83
C LEU A 398 10.83 5.10 -31.69
N ALA A 399 11.46 5.21 -32.87
CA ALA A 399 11.22 6.32 -33.80
C ALA A 399 9.84 6.18 -34.45
N ALA A 400 9.55 5.03 -35.06
CA ALA A 400 8.24 4.74 -35.62
C ALA A 400 7.14 4.70 -34.53
N LEU A 401 7.46 4.31 -33.29
CA LEU A 401 6.55 4.43 -32.16
C LEU A 401 6.20 5.90 -31.85
N LEU A 402 7.21 6.77 -31.73
CA LEU A 402 7.00 8.18 -31.40
C LEU A 402 6.29 8.95 -32.51
N GLU A 403 6.56 8.63 -33.78
CA GLU A 403 5.84 9.18 -34.93
C GLU A 403 4.35 8.79 -34.89
N ARG A 404 4.04 7.49 -34.75
CA ARG A 404 2.65 6.99 -34.62
C ARG A 404 1.91 7.60 -33.43
N GLY A 405 2.59 7.79 -32.30
CA GLY A 405 1.98 8.32 -31.09
C GLY A 405 1.83 9.84 -31.03
N THR A 406 2.58 10.59 -31.84
CA THR A 406 2.48 12.07 -31.89
C THR A 406 1.63 12.59 -33.05
N VAL A 407 1.41 11.79 -34.10
CA VAL A 407 0.46 12.10 -35.18
C VAL A 407 -0.90 11.47 -34.85
N GLY A 408 -1.69 12.16 -34.03
CA GLY A 408 -3.09 11.77 -33.80
C GLY A 408 -3.88 11.71 -35.11
N ARG A 409 -4.94 10.87 -35.16
CA ARG A 409 -5.78 10.65 -36.36
C ARG A 409 -6.27 11.98 -36.95
N SER A 410 -5.63 12.43 -38.03
CA SER A 410 -6.16 13.46 -38.92
C SER A 410 -6.05 12.96 -40.35
N SER A 411 -7.17 13.00 -41.06
CA SER A 411 -7.42 12.38 -42.38
C SER A 411 -7.20 10.85 -42.45
N ALA A 412 -8.31 10.11 -42.54
CA ALA A 412 -8.29 8.82 -43.23
C ALA A 412 -8.08 9.09 -44.74
N PRO A 413 -7.17 8.39 -45.43
CA PRO A 413 -7.09 8.48 -46.88
C PRO A 413 -8.36 7.88 -47.48
N SER A 414 -9.09 8.67 -48.25
CA SER A 414 -10.26 8.23 -49.00
C SER A 414 -9.85 7.21 -50.06
N TYR A 415 -10.08 5.92 -49.79
CA TYR A 415 -10.01 4.90 -50.82
C TYR A 415 -11.19 5.07 -51.77
N SER A 416 -10.90 5.57 -52.98
CA SER A 416 -11.85 5.55 -54.09
C SER A 416 -12.19 4.11 -54.45
N SER A 417 -13.48 3.84 -54.64
CA SER A 417 -13.97 2.57 -55.14
C SER A 417 -13.53 2.33 -56.59
N ASP A 418 -12.67 1.33 -56.81
CA ASP A 418 -12.58 0.64 -58.10
C ASP A 418 -12.39 -0.86 -57.84
N ALA A 419 -13.35 -1.65 -58.31
CA ALA A 419 -13.39 -3.10 -58.15
C ALA A 419 -12.98 -3.82 -59.44
N PRO A 420 -12.37 -5.01 -59.34
CA PRO A 420 -12.45 -6.00 -60.42
C PRO A 420 -13.13 -7.31 -59.95
N THR A 421 -14.41 -7.43 -60.31
CA THR A 421 -15.07 -8.57 -60.98
C THR A 421 -14.55 -10.01 -60.76
N HIS A 422 -15.43 -10.88 -60.24
CA HIS A 422 -15.32 -12.35 -60.25
C HIS A 422 -15.45 -12.98 -61.66
N PRO A 423 -14.92 -14.21 -61.82
CA PRO A 423 -15.73 -15.36 -62.30
C PRO A 423 -15.80 -16.44 -61.20
N GLN A 424 -16.95 -17.00 -60.81
CA GLN A 424 -17.80 -18.01 -61.48
C GLN A 424 -17.08 -19.31 -61.94
N LEU A 425 -17.65 -20.53 -61.85
CA LEU A 425 -18.73 -21.15 -61.03
C LEU A 425 -18.81 -22.66 -61.39
N SER A 426 -18.99 -23.61 -60.45
CA SER A 426 -19.54 -25.00 -60.61
C SER A 426 -19.05 -25.92 -59.46
N SER A 427 -19.83 -26.41 -58.47
CA SER A 427 -20.97 -27.36 -58.48
C SER A 427 -20.59 -28.85 -58.40
N GLY A 428 -20.98 -29.55 -57.31
CA GLY A 428 -20.89 -31.02 -57.17
C GLY A 428 -21.16 -31.49 -55.72
N SER A 429 -22.03 -32.49 -55.54
CA SER A 429 -22.56 -32.93 -54.22
C SER A 429 -21.99 -34.25 -53.69
N ALA A 430 -22.26 -34.47 -52.39
CA ALA A 430 -22.56 -35.75 -51.71
C ALA A 430 -21.44 -36.58 -51.04
N ASP A 431 -21.72 -36.90 -49.76
CA ASP A 431 -21.39 -38.07 -48.94
C ASP A 431 -20.06 -38.83 -49.09
N THR A 432 -19.27 -38.88 -48.00
CA THR A 432 -19.05 -40.08 -47.14
C THR A 432 -17.93 -39.87 -46.10
N ALA A 433 -18.06 -40.53 -44.94
CA ALA A 433 -16.96 -40.86 -44.01
C ALA A 433 -16.45 -42.30 -44.34
N PRO A 434 -15.30 -42.84 -43.84
CA PRO A 434 -14.64 -42.51 -42.56
C PRO A 434 -13.09 -42.73 -42.47
N THR A 435 -12.59 -42.79 -41.22
CA THR A 435 -11.38 -43.51 -40.71
C THR A 435 -9.95 -42.96 -40.89
N SER A 436 -9.18 -43.11 -39.80
CA SER A 436 -7.77 -42.70 -39.59
C SER A 436 -6.75 -43.82 -39.90
N PRO A 437 -5.46 -43.49 -40.16
CA PRO A 437 -4.35 -44.45 -40.24
C PRO A 437 -3.53 -44.59 -38.93
N PRO A 438 -2.74 -45.68 -38.76
CA PRO A 438 -2.08 -46.09 -37.51
C PRO A 438 -0.57 -45.74 -37.39
N PRO A 439 0.08 -45.95 -36.21
CA PRO A 439 1.52 -45.72 -36.02
C PRO A 439 2.41 -46.95 -36.36
N PRO A 440 3.71 -46.75 -36.63
CA PRO A 440 4.69 -47.83 -36.86
C PRO A 440 5.29 -48.41 -35.53
N PRO A 441 5.94 -49.60 -35.58
CA PRO A 441 5.96 -50.52 -34.43
C PRO A 441 7.28 -50.63 -33.64
N LEU A 442 7.20 -51.31 -32.49
CA LEU A 442 8.29 -51.81 -31.65
C LEU A 442 8.70 -53.26 -32.03
N GLY A 443 9.96 -53.60 -31.74
CA GLY A 443 10.49 -54.97 -31.59
C GLY A 443 11.83 -54.87 -30.83
N GLU A 444 11.90 -55.29 -29.56
CA GLU A 444 12.32 -56.63 -29.10
C GLU A 444 13.78 -57.01 -29.47
N GLY A 445 14.66 -57.38 -28.52
CA GLY A 445 14.52 -57.42 -27.06
C GLY A 445 15.71 -58.07 -26.33
N ARG A 446 15.61 -58.16 -24.99
CA ARG A 446 16.39 -58.96 -24.01
C ARG A 446 17.92 -58.77 -23.89
N GLY A 447 18.37 -58.59 -22.64
CA GLY A 447 19.31 -59.55 -22.03
C GLY A 447 20.55 -59.03 -21.30
N GLU A 448 20.44 -58.87 -19.97
CA GLU A 448 21.50 -59.09 -18.94
C GLU A 448 22.81 -58.25 -18.94
N GLY A 449 23.47 -58.18 -17.77
CA GLY A 449 24.92 -57.92 -17.69
C GLY A 449 25.37 -56.73 -16.82
N VAL A 450 25.61 -56.98 -15.53
CA VAL A 450 26.26 -56.01 -14.61
C VAL A 450 27.77 -55.90 -14.89
N ARG A 451 28.31 -54.67 -15.05
CA ARG A 451 29.57 -54.22 -14.37
C ARG A 451 29.93 -52.75 -14.64
N ALA A 452 30.58 -52.13 -13.64
CA ALA A 452 31.19 -50.80 -13.72
C ALA A 452 32.52 -50.81 -14.49
N VAL A 453 33.10 -49.63 -14.83
CA VAL A 453 34.56 -49.38 -14.77
C VAL A 453 34.94 -47.89 -14.93
N SER A 454 35.93 -47.47 -14.13
CA SER A 454 36.91 -46.36 -14.28
C SER A 454 36.51 -44.89 -14.43
N ALA A 455 36.84 -44.13 -13.36
CA ALA A 455 37.45 -42.80 -13.47
C ALA A 455 38.88 -42.88 -14.06
N LYS A 456 39.39 -41.78 -14.62
CA LYS A 456 40.81 -41.59 -14.95
C LYS A 456 41.40 -40.35 -14.26
N ARG A 457 42.53 -40.57 -13.56
CA ARG A 457 43.50 -39.54 -13.11
C ARG A 457 44.29 -39.01 -14.32
N PHE A 458 45.00 -37.88 -14.26
CA PHE A 458 46.34 -37.67 -13.62
C PHE A 458 46.80 -36.21 -13.88
N PRO A 459 47.93 -35.69 -13.32
CA PRO A 459 48.87 -36.27 -12.37
C PRO A 459 49.16 -35.41 -11.11
N LYS A 460 50.06 -35.90 -10.24
CA LYS A 460 50.67 -35.18 -9.10
C LYS A 460 52.12 -34.80 -9.42
N LEU A 461 52.61 -33.74 -8.77
CA LEU A 461 53.99 -33.54 -8.28
C LEU A 461 53.91 -32.37 -7.26
N GLY A 462 54.62 -32.29 -6.12
CA GLY A 462 55.52 -33.18 -5.40
C GLY A 462 56.22 -32.36 -4.31
N LEU A 463 56.11 -32.69 -3.02
CA LEU A 463 56.74 -31.90 -1.94
C LEU A 463 58.25 -32.20 -1.82
N ALA A 464 59.04 -31.14 -1.64
CA ALA A 464 60.24 -31.14 -0.81
C ALA A 464 60.51 -29.70 -0.34
N GLY A 465 60.80 -29.50 0.95
CA GLY A 465 61.12 -28.18 1.49
C GLY A 465 62.59 -28.05 1.89
N GLN A 466 63.08 -26.83 2.05
CA GLN A 466 64.22 -26.51 2.89
C GLN A 466 64.15 -25.04 3.33
N GLY A 467 64.80 -24.70 4.45
CA GLY A 467 64.53 -23.46 5.15
C GLY A 467 65.44 -22.28 4.82
N ARG A 468 65.24 -21.22 5.62
CA ARG A 468 66.13 -20.10 5.99
C ARG A 468 66.12 -18.79 5.19
N LYS A 469 65.88 -17.74 5.99
CA LYS A 469 66.45 -16.37 6.00
C LYS A 469 65.73 -15.23 5.26
N ILE A 470 65.30 -14.29 6.10
CA ILE A 470 64.97 -12.88 5.80
C ILE A 470 66.27 -12.11 5.48
N PRO A 471 66.21 -11.11 4.60
CA PRO A 471 66.78 -9.80 4.94
C PRO A 471 65.78 -8.63 4.77
N ARG A 472 66.14 -7.47 5.33
CA ARG A 472 65.28 -6.29 5.53
C ARG A 472 65.65 -5.12 4.60
N SER A 473 64.65 -4.36 4.17
CA SER A 473 64.68 -2.90 3.89
C SER A 473 63.21 -2.46 3.64
N ALA A 474 62.51 -1.66 4.48
CA ALA A 474 62.70 -0.22 4.74
C ALA A 474 62.84 0.58 3.42
N ALA A 475 62.10 1.65 3.08
CA ALA A 475 61.25 2.61 3.81
C ALA A 475 60.37 3.40 2.76
N ILE A 476 59.42 4.33 3.00
CA ILE A 476 58.80 5.00 4.18
C ILE A 476 57.45 5.66 3.76
N ALA A 477 56.49 5.84 4.69
CA ALA A 477 55.30 6.73 4.63
C ALA A 477 54.22 6.46 3.52
N SER A 478 52.93 6.81 3.67
CA SER A 478 52.32 7.83 4.56
C SER A 478 51.05 7.36 5.27
N ALA A 479 50.78 7.91 6.45
CA ALA A 479 49.56 7.71 7.21
C ALA A 479 48.64 8.94 7.10
N CYS A 480 47.32 8.72 6.99
CA CYS A 480 46.26 9.62 7.45
C CYS A 480 44.89 8.91 7.33
N GLY A 481 44.09 8.91 8.41
CA GLY A 481 42.73 8.36 8.43
C GLY A 481 42.59 7.01 9.15
N GLY A 482 42.33 7.05 10.46
CA GLY A 482 42.07 5.86 11.27
C GLY A 482 40.63 5.80 11.83
N ALA A 483 40.29 4.64 12.40
CA ALA A 483 39.11 4.38 13.24
C ALA A 483 37.71 4.28 12.59
N ALA A 484 37.45 3.19 11.86
CA ALA A 484 36.09 2.61 11.72
C ALA A 484 36.09 1.11 11.30
N LEU A 485 37.10 0.31 11.68
CA LEU A 485 37.09 -1.14 11.41
C LEU A 485 37.39 -1.94 12.68
N ALA A 486 36.40 -1.97 13.57
CA ALA A 486 36.35 -2.98 14.61
C ALA A 486 36.07 -4.34 13.95
N LEU A 487 37.06 -5.24 13.98
CA LEU A 487 36.85 -6.64 13.66
C LEU A 487 35.89 -7.23 14.69
N LEU A 488 34.60 -7.33 14.34
CA LEU A 488 33.60 -8.08 15.10
C LEU A 488 33.97 -9.57 15.08
N LEU A 489 34.75 -9.98 16.07
CA LEU A 489 35.08 -11.38 16.35
C LEU A 489 33.83 -12.10 16.88
N GLY A 490 32.93 -12.47 15.98
CA GLY A 490 31.75 -13.27 16.30
C GLY A 490 32.13 -14.62 16.94
N VAL A 491 31.45 -14.96 18.02
CA VAL A 491 31.59 -16.22 18.74
C VAL A 491 30.76 -17.29 18.01
N VAL A 492 31.42 -18.35 17.53
CA VAL A 492 30.76 -19.41 16.75
C VAL A 492 30.61 -20.68 17.57
N PHE A 493 29.38 -21.06 17.87
CA PHE A 493 29.00 -22.32 18.49
C PHE A 493 28.66 -23.36 17.42
N TYR A 494 29.02 -24.63 17.69
CA TYR A 494 28.70 -25.77 16.84
C TYR A 494 28.01 -26.84 17.70
N LEU A 495 26.72 -27.08 17.44
CA LEU A 495 25.90 -28.10 18.09
C LEU A 495 25.83 -29.33 17.18
N GLU A 496 26.58 -30.37 17.50
CA GLU A 496 26.52 -31.66 16.80
C GLU A 496 25.38 -32.52 17.34
N THR A 497 24.35 -32.77 16.54
CA THR A 497 23.30 -33.76 16.84
C THR A 497 23.65 -35.12 16.23
N LEU A 498 22.89 -36.17 16.53
CA LEU A 498 23.14 -37.50 15.96
C LEU A 498 22.99 -37.56 14.41
N LYS A 499 22.37 -36.55 13.79
CA LYS A 499 21.98 -36.54 12.37
C LYS A 499 22.10 -35.16 11.68
N GLY A 500 22.67 -34.14 12.31
CA GLY A 500 22.78 -32.78 11.75
C GLY A 500 23.70 -31.87 12.56
N THR A 501 23.90 -30.62 12.14
CA THR A 501 24.72 -29.65 12.88
C THR A 501 24.07 -28.28 12.88
N ILE A 502 23.91 -27.66 14.05
CA ILE A 502 23.50 -26.25 14.13
C ILE A 502 24.75 -25.40 14.38
N ARG A 503 24.96 -24.36 13.58
CA ARG A 503 26.01 -23.36 13.80
C ARG A 503 25.34 -22.09 14.29
N ILE A 504 25.56 -21.71 15.54
CA ILE A 504 25.03 -20.46 16.10
C ILE A 504 26.17 -19.44 16.17
N GLU A 505 26.02 -18.31 15.50
CA GLU A 505 26.99 -17.20 15.55
C GLU A 505 26.44 -16.11 16.45
N ILE A 506 27.24 -15.64 17.41
CA ILE A 506 26.83 -14.65 18.40
C ILE A 506 27.88 -13.54 18.41
N HIS A 507 27.46 -12.30 18.11
CA HIS A 507 28.41 -11.18 17.95
C HIS A 507 28.69 -10.38 19.24
N ASP A 508 28.11 -10.77 20.37
CA ASP A 508 28.22 -10.14 21.70
C ASP A 508 28.36 -11.23 22.79
N ASP A 509 29.27 -11.04 23.76
CA ASP A 509 29.59 -12.05 24.78
C ASP A 509 28.64 -12.07 26.00
N GLN A 510 27.76 -11.09 26.10
CA GLN A 510 26.70 -11.01 27.11
C GLN A 510 25.47 -11.86 26.73
N ILE A 511 25.32 -12.18 25.44
CA ILE A 511 24.24 -13.01 24.93
C ILE A 511 24.41 -14.47 25.39
N ARG A 512 23.33 -15.03 25.92
CA ARG A 512 23.14 -16.45 26.17
C ARG A 512 22.07 -16.99 25.24
N VAL A 513 22.25 -18.21 24.74
CA VAL A 513 21.24 -18.88 23.89
C VAL A 513 20.93 -20.26 24.45
N ALA A 514 19.65 -20.62 24.46
CA ALA A 514 19.14 -21.97 24.66
C ALA A 514 18.27 -22.36 23.45
N LEU A 515 18.13 -23.66 23.20
CA LEU A 515 17.37 -24.26 22.09
C LEU A 515 16.19 -25.05 22.67
N ASP A 516 15.01 -24.44 22.68
CA ASP A 516 13.88 -24.78 23.55
C ASP A 516 14.15 -24.51 25.05
N GLU A 517 13.10 -24.16 25.80
CA GLU A 517 13.20 -23.59 27.17
C GLU A 517 13.90 -24.51 28.20
N ASP A 518 13.85 -25.84 28.01
CA ASP A 518 14.41 -26.85 28.91
C ASP A 518 15.86 -27.31 28.54
N SER A 519 16.49 -26.67 27.57
CA SER A 519 17.82 -27.09 27.07
C SER A 519 19.01 -26.45 27.80
N ALA A 520 20.20 -27.03 27.59
CA ALA A 520 21.43 -26.48 28.15
C ALA A 520 21.76 -25.10 27.55
N THR A 521 21.82 -24.07 28.39
CA THR A 521 22.19 -22.71 27.98
C THR A 521 23.67 -22.61 27.59
N PHE A 522 23.96 -21.92 26.49
CA PHE A 522 25.33 -21.71 25.97
C PHE A 522 25.82 -20.29 26.25
N GLN A 523 27.09 -20.16 26.70
CA GLN A 523 27.77 -18.87 26.89
C GLN A 523 29.30 -19.00 26.72
N GLY A 524 29.92 -18.02 26.08
CA GLY A 524 31.37 -17.77 26.12
C GLY A 524 32.16 -18.13 24.86
N VAL A 525 33.30 -17.43 24.70
CA VAL A 525 34.13 -17.45 23.49
C VAL A 525 34.82 -18.80 23.24
N ASN A 526 34.76 -19.30 22.00
CA ASN A 526 35.53 -20.45 21.48
C ASN A 526 35.37 -21.79 22.24
N LYS A 527 34.17 -22.11 22.76
CA LYS A 527 33.86 -23.45 23.30
C LYS A 527 32.90 -24.22 22.39
N LYS A 528 33.30 -25.44 21.99
CA LYS A 528 32.41 -26.40 21.31
C LYS A 528 31.55 -27.12 22.35
N HIS A 529 30.24 -26.88 22.33
CA HIS A 529 29.27 -27.58 23.16
C HIS A 529 28.56 -28.66 22.35
N LYS A 530 28.62 -29.92 22.78
CA LYS A 530 27.84 -31.02 22.16
C LYS A 530 26.58 -31.26 22.96
N VAL A 531 25.42 -31.02 22.34
CA VAL A 531 24.10 -31.27 22.93
C VAL A 531 23.29 -32.12 21.95
N ARG A 532 22.54 -33.09 22.49
CA ARG A 532 21.67 -33.95 21.69
C ARG A 532 20.34 -33.25 21.48
N VAL A 533 19.93 -33.16 20.22
CA VAL A 533 18.64 -32.60 19.79
C VAL A 533 18.08 -33.58 18.77
N GLU A 534 16.81 -33.93 18.89
CA GLU A 534 16.11 -34.76 17.91
C GLU A 534 15.60 -33.90 16.74
N PRO A 535 15.31 -34.49 15.55
CA PRO A 535 14.68 -33.76 14.45
C PRO A 535 13.23 -33.36 14.81
N GLY A 536 12.86 -32.10 14.60
CA GLY A 536 11.55 -31.56 14.97
C GLY A 536 11.42 -30.05 14.71
N GLU A 537 10.40 -29.42 15.29
CA GLU A 537 10.29 -27.95 15.40
C GLU A 537 10.95 -27.48 16.69
N HIS A 538 11.83 -26.48 16.62
CA HIS A 538 12.58 -25.94 17.75
C HIS A 538 12.58 -24.41 17.73
N GLY A 539 12.61 -23.78 18.91
CA GLY A 539 12.80 -22.33 19.06
C GLY A 539 14.15 -21.99 19.68
N LEU A 540 14.62 -20.76 19.53
CA LEU A 540 15.69 -20.23 20.38
C LEU A 540 15.11 -19.36 21.50
N THR A 541 15.63 -19.55 22.70
CA THR A 541 15.52 -18.59 23.81
C THR A 541 16.84 -17.81 23.88
N ILE A 542 16.80 -16.51 23.63
CA ILE A 542 17.97 -15.62 23.71
C ILE A 542 17.84 -14.76 24.98
N THR A 543 18.87 -14.73 25.82
CA THR A 543 18.91 -13.90 27.03
C THR A 543 20.05 -12.90 26.94
N CYS A 544 19.77 -11.62 27.14
CA CYS A 544 20.75 -10.53 27.14
C CYS A 544 20.52 -9.64 28.36
N GLY A 545 21.40 -9.76 29.37
CA GLY A 545 21.14 -9.20 30.70
C GLY A 545 19.89 -9.84 31.33
N ASP A 546 18.94 -8.99 31.75
CA ASP A 546 17.65 -9.41 32.30
C ASP A 546 16.58 -9.67 31.20
N LEU A 547 16.84 -9.25 29.95
CA LEU A 547 15.88 -9.40 28.86
C LEU A 547 15.95 -10.81 28.25
N LYS A 548 14.79 -11.46 28.11
CA LYS A 548 14.63 -12.74 27.39
C LYS A 548 13.83 -12.54 26.13
N PHE A 549 14.21 -13.24 25.07
CA PHE A 549 13.57 -13.21 23.77
C PHE A 549 13.35 -14.64 23.26
N HIS A 550 12.29 -14.85 22.50
CA HIS A 550 11.99 -16.11 21.84
C HIS A 550 11.91 -15.90 20.33
N THR A 551 12.43 -16.86 19.55
CA THR A 551 12.17 -16.90 18.10
C THR A 551 10.89 -17.65 17.79
N ASP A 552 10.31 -17.36 16.64
CA ASP A 552 9.46 -18.34 15.95
C ASP A 552 10.20 -19.69 15.83
N LYS A 553 9.43 -20.79 15.78
CA LYS A 553 10.00 -22.12 15.60
C LYS A 553 10.55 -22.32 14.18
N PHE A 554 11.63 -23.07 14.09
CA PHE A 554 12.22 -23.54 12.84
C PHE A 554 12.36 -25.07 12.85
N VAL A 555 12.32 -25.68 11.66
CA VAL A 555 12.38 -27.14 11.50
C VAL A 555 13.83 -27.60 11.37
N LEU A 556 14.20 -28.66 12.11
CA LEU A 556 15.47 -29.36 11.99
C LEU A 556 15.30 -30.67 11.19
N THR A 557 15.68 -30.65 9.92
CA THR A 557 15.62 -31.83 9.05
C THR A 557 16.81 -32.78 9.27
N LYS A 558 16.55 -34.09 9.19
CA LYS A 558 17.59 -35.13 9.26
C LYS A 558 18.60 -34.99 8.11
N GLY A 559 19.86 -34.71 8.44
CA GLY A 559 20.99 -34.58 7.50
C GLY A 559 21.39 -33.13 7.21
N GLU A 560 20.62 -32.16 7.69
CA GLU A 560 20.79 -30.74 7.36
C GLU A 560 21.75 -30.02 8.33
N THR A 561 22.33 -28.91 7.86
CA THR A 561 23.11 -27.98 8.69
C THR A 561 22.42 -26.63 8.69
N VAL A 562 21.82 -26.25 9.81
CA VAL A 562 21.16 -24.95 9.97
C VAL A 562 22.14 -23.96 10.60
N ARG A 563 22.35 -22.81 9.97
CA ARG A 563 23.08 -21.68 10.57
C ARG A 563 22.07 -20.70 11.17
N LEU A 564 22.39 -20.15 12.34
CA LEU A 564 21.61 -19.12 13.01
C LEU A 564 22.58 -18.04 13.46
N SER A 565 22.50 -16.83 12.89
CA SER A 565 23.25 -15.67 13.38
C SER A 565 22.38 -14.90 14.36
N VAL A 566 22.89 -14.60 15.55
CA VAL A 566 22.21 -13.86 16.62
C VAL A 566 22.99 -12.57 16.86
N THR A 567 22.34 -11.44 16.60
CA THR A 567 22.91 -10.10 16.76
C THR A 567 22.09 -9.32 17.78
N TYR A 568 22.75 -8.71 18.76
CA TYR A 568 22.14 -7.72 19.63
C TYR A 568 22.71 -6.34 19.29
N LEU A 569 21.83 -5.38 19.01
CA LEU A 569 22.23 -4.01 18.72
C LEU A 569 21.20 -3.03 19.27
N ALA A 570 21.67 -2.04 20.04
CA ALA A 570 20.84 -0.94 20.56
C ALA A 570 19.50 -1.36 21.21
N GLY A 571 19.50 -2.46 21.97
CA GLY A 571 18.31 -2.95 22.68
C GLY A 571 17.47 -3.98 21.92
N LYS A 572 17.76 -4.26 20.65
CA LYS A 572 17.04 -5.23 19.81
C LYS A 572 17.87 -6.49 19.56
N VAL A 573 17.22 -7.67 19.62
CA VAL A 573 17.79 -8.94 19.17
C VAL A 573 17.25 -9.27 17.78
N GLU A 574 18.16 -9.61 16.87
CA GLU A 574 17.86 -10.13 15.54
C GLU A 574 18.42 -11.56 15.41
N VAL A 575 17.66 -12.46 14.78
CA VAL A 575 18.09 -13.84 14.50
C VAL A 575 17.89 -14.15 13.02
N VAL A 576 18.96 -14.50 12.32
CA VAL A 576 18.94 -14.81 10.88
C VAL A 576 19.30 -16.28 10.64
N GLN A 577 18.37 -17.02 10.06
CA GLN A 577 18.56 -18.39 9.62
C GLN A 577 19.24 -18.45 8.23
N ASN A 578 20.27 -19.28 8.13
CA ASN A 578 21.04 -19.58 6.91
C ASN A 578 21.57 -18.35 6.14
N GLU A 579 21.81 -17.23 6.84
CA GLU A 579 22.28 -15.95 6.25
C GLU A 579 21.29 -15.27 5.28
N VAL A 580 20.01 -15.72 5.21
CA VAL A 580 19.00 -15.16 4.28
C VAL A 580 17.62 -14.94 4.88
N LYS A 581 17.21 -15.70 5.92
CA LYS A 581 15.85 -15.66 6.47
C LYS A 581 15.83 -15.10 7.89
N PRO A 582 15.33 -13.88 8.15
CA PRO A 582 15.10 -13.44 9.53
C PRO A 582 14.02 -14.31 10.19
N LEU A 583 14.26 -14.73 11.42
CA LEU A 583 13.24 -15.28 12.31
C LEU A 583 12.61 -14.14 13.10
N ARG A 584 11.29 -14.15 13.28
CA ARG A 584 10.62 -13.19 14.17
C ARG A 584 11.14 -13.42 15.58
N VAL A 585 11.58 -12.34 16.23
CA VAL A 585 12.06 -12.35 17.61
C VAL A 585 11.06 -11.57 18.46
N GLN A 586 10.47 -12.24 19.45
CA GLN A 586 9.55 -11.64 20.41
C GLN A 586 10.26 -11.50 21.75
N LEU A 587 10.21 -10.31 22.37
CA LEU A 587 10.60 -10.16 23.78
C LEU A 587 9.62 -10.99 24.62
N GLN A 588 10.13 -11.88 25.48
CA GLN A 588 9.30 -12.61 26.42
C GLN A 588 8.78 -11.61 27.46
N PRO A 589 7.45 -11.39 27.59
CA PRO A 589 6.91 -10.51 28.60
C PRO A 589 7.27 -11.07 29.98
N SER A 590 7.95 -10.27 30.79
CA SER A 590 8.36 -10.62 32.15
C SER A 590 8.09 -9.47 33.10
N TRP A 591 7.72 -9.81 34.33
CA TRP A 591 7.65 -8.88 35.46
C TRP A 591 9.02 -8.74 36.16
N ASP A 592 10.11 -9.17 35.52
CA ASP A 592 11.47 -9.03 36.04
C ASP A 592 11.81 -7.53 36.13
N GLY A 593 12.31 -7.09 37.28
CA GLY A 593 12.52 -5.66 37.58
C GLY A 593 11.29 -4.91 38.11
N TRP A 594 10.15 -5.58 38.36
CA TRP A 594 8.96 -4.95 38.93
C TRP A 594 9.27 -4.19 40.26
N PRO A 595 8.79 -2.93 40.44
CA PRO A 595 9.12 -2.17 41.64
C PRO A 595 8.56 -2.83 42.90
N LYS A 596 9.44 -3.12 43.88
CA LYS A 596 9.07 -3.78 45.15
C LYS A 596 8.01 -3.04 45.98
N ALA A 597 7.78 -1.76 45.70
CA ALA A 597 6.80 -0.92 46.38
C ALA A 597 5.49 -0.73 45.57
N ALA A 598 5.43 -1.22 44.32
CA ALA A 598 4.22 -1.17 43.50
C ALA A 598 3.28 -2.33 43.84
N PRO A 599 1.94 -2.15 43.75
CA PRO A 599 0.97 -3.22 43.91
C PRO A 599 1.15 -4.36 42.92
N ALA A 600 0.45 -5.47 43.15
CA ALA A 600 0.43 -6.58 42.21
C ALA A 600 -0.33 -6.19 40.92
N PRO A 601 0.13 -6.63 39.73
CA PRO A 601 -0.61 -6.49 38.50
C PRO A 601 -1.84 -7.43 38.47
N ALA A 602 -2.85 -7.05 37.69
CA ALA A 602 -4.05 -7.86 37.44
C ALA A 602 -3.74 -8.91 36.35
N ILE A 603 -3.32 -10.10 36.79
CA ILE A 603 -3.00 -11.23 35.90
C ILE A 603 -4.28 -12.04 35.64
N ALA A 604 -4.68 -12.18 34.38
CA ALA A 604 -5.84 -12.98 34.01
C ALA A 604 -5.59 -14.49 34.25
N PRO A 605 -6.61 -15.28 34.66
CA PRO A 605 -7.99 -14.88 34.86
C PRO A 605 -8.26 -14.20 36.21
N PHE A 606 -9.16 -13.21 36.22
CA PHE A 606 -9.65 -12.55 37.43
C PHE A 606 -11.15 -12.20 37.35
N ASP A 607 -11.82 -12.13 38.49
CA ASP A 607 -13.20 -11.66 38.61
C ASP A 607 -13.31 -10.15 38.94
N ALA A 608 -14.55 -9.63 38.90
CA ALA A 608 -14.85 -8.22 39.17
C ALA A 608 -14.46 -7.76 40.60
N LYS A 609 -14.39 -8.67 41.58
CA LYS A 609 -13.99 -8.36 42.96
C LYS A 609 -12.47 -8.32 43.08
N GLN A 610 -11.76 -9.23 42.42
CA GLN A 610 -10.30 -9.25 42.35
C GLN A 610 -9.79 -7.99 41.66
N VAL A 611 -10.32 -7.65 40.48
CA VAL A 611 -9.81 -6.48 39.75
C VAL A 611 -10.15 -5.17 40.46
N ARG A 612 -11.34 -5.06 41.08
CA ARG A 612 -11.65 -3.90 41.92
C ARG A 612 -10.67 -3.72 43.08
N LYS A 613 -10.21 -4.80 43.70
CA LYS A 613 -9.16 -4.75 44.71
C LYS A 613 -7.84 -4.23 44.11
N HIS A 614 -7.44 -4.67 42.92
CA HIS A 614 -6.28 -4.10 42.23
C HIS A 614 -6.47 -2.60 41.92
N GLN A 615 -7.66 -2.19 41.45
CA GLN A 615 -7.97 -0.78 41.19
C GLN A 615 -7.84 0.07 42.46
N GLU A 616 -8.36 -0.41 43.59
CA GLU A 616 -8.26 0.25 44.90
C GLU A 616 -6.80 0.34 45.40
N GLU A 617 -6.01 -0.74 45.29
CA GLU A 617 -4.58 -0.75 45.67
C GLU A 617 -3.71 0.16 44.79
N TRP A 618 -3.99 0.23 43.48
CA TRP A 618 -3.29 1.13 42.56
C TRP A 618 -3.69 2.60 42.72
N ALA A 619 -4.96 2.87 42.97
CA ALA A 619 -5.46 4.20 43.32
C ALA A 619 -4.76 4.74 44.59
N GLU A 620 -4.67 3.92 45.64
CA GLU A 620 -3.95 4.26 46.88
C GLU A 620 -2.45 4.50 46.61
N HIS A 621 -1.79 3.60 45.88
CA HIS A 621 -0.35 3.71 45.57
C HIS A 621 0.02 4.97 44.78
N LEU A 622 -0.82 5.36 43.81
CA LEU A 622 -0.60 6.53 42.96
C LEU A 622 -1.10 7.84 43.59
N GLY A 623 -1.92 7.78 44.65
CA GLY A 623 -2.56 8.95 45.25
C GLY A 623 -3.69 9.55 44.39
N VAL A 624 -4.40 8.71 43.62
CA VAL A 624 -5.45 9.10 42.67
C VAL A 624 -6.75 8.33 42.97
N PRO A 625 -7.94 8.79 42.54
CA PRO A 625 -9.18 8.06 42.80
C PRO A 625 -9.37 6.88 41.83
N VAL A 626 -10.10 5.83 42.25
CA VAL A 626 -10.44 4.69 41.37
C VAL A 626 -11.29 5.14 40.16
N GLU A 627 -12.22 6.05 40.38
CA GLU A 627 -13.04 6.68 39.34
C GLU A 627 -12.97 8.20 39.47
N TYR A 628 -12.97 8.93 38.35
CA TYR A 628 -13.19 10.37 38.34
C TYR A 628 -14.10 10.80 37.18
N GLU A 629 -14.65 11.99 37.28
CA GLU A 629 -15.42 12.63 36.22
C GLU A 629 -14.70 13.89 35.76
N ASN A 630 -14.59 14.10 34.44
CA ASN A 630 -13.81 15.20 33.86
C ASN A 630 -14.67 16.46 33.59
N SER A 631 -14.07 17.49 32.97
CA SER A 631 -14.73 18.79 32.73
C SER A 631 -15.94 18.76 31.79
N VAL A 632 -16.14 17.66 31.05
CA VAL A 632 -17.27 17.45 30.13
C VAL A 632 -18.21 16.34 30.60
N GLY A 633 -18.08 15.87 31.85
CA GLY A 633 -18.94 14.82 32.41
C GLY A 633 -18.63 13.42 31.89
N MET A 634 -17.46 13.19 31.28
CA MET A 634 -16.98 11.83 30.99
C MET A 634 -16.44 11.21 32.27
N LYS A 635 -16.92 9.99 32.58
CA LYS A 635 -16.43 9.19 33.70
C LYS A 635 -15.28 8.30 33.24
N PHE A 636 -14.24 8.23 34.06
CA PHE A 636 -13.08 7.38 33.84
C PHE A 636 -12.89 6.45 35.02
N VAL A 637 -12.47 5.22 34.75
CA VAL A 637 -12.08 4.23 35.75
C VAL A 637 -10.60 3.87 35.56
N LEU A 638 -9.88 3.70 36.67
CA LEU A 638 -8.50 3.27 36.68
C LEU A 638 -8.42 1.80 36.26
N ILE A 639 -7.59 1.50 35.27
CA ILE A 639 -7.26 0.14 34.83
C ILE A 639 -5.82 -0.14 35.30
N PRO A 640 -5.60 -1.17 36.13
CA PRO A 640 -4.26 -1.49 36.64
C PRO A 640 -3.39 -2.13 35.54
N PRO A 641 -2.05 -2.10 35.69
CA PRO A 641 -1.13 -3.00 34.98
C PRO A 641 -1.60 -4.44 35.08
N GLY A 642 -1.41 -5.23 34.03
CA GLY A 642 -1.97 -6.57 33.94
C GLY A 642 -1.31 -7.46 32.89
N GLU A 643 -1.68 -8.73 32.92
CA GLU A 643 -1.20 -9.76 31.98
C GLU A 643 -2.40 -10.53 31.42
N PHE A 644 -2.41 -10.77 30.11
CA PHE A 644 -3.46 -11.53 29.44
C PHE A 644 -2.96 -12.24 28.19
N LEU A 645 -3.83 -13.03 27.57
CA LEU A 645 -3.62 -13.64 26.27
C LEU A 645 -4.30 -12.79 25.19
N MET A 646 -3.50 -12.19 24.31
CA MET A 646 -3.94 -11.39 23.16
C MET A 646 -4.04 -12.27 21.92
N GLY A 647 -5.03 -12.02 21.06
CA GLY A 647 -5.26 -12.78 19.83
C GLY A 647 -6.05 -14.09 20.04
N SER A 648 -6.27 -14.79 18.92
CA SER A 648 -7.14 -15.97 18.82
C SER A 648 -6.38 -17.28 18.74
N THR A 649 -6.95 -18.31 19.35
CA THR A 649 -6.52 -19.71 19.17
C THR A 649 -6.84 -20.19 17.75
N GLN A 650 -6.15 -21.25 17.31
CA GLN A 650 -6.42 -21.86 16.01
C GLN A 650 -7.87 -22.38 15.88
N ALA A 651 -8.50 -22.78 16.99
CA ALA A 651 -9.88 -23.24 17.02
C ALA A 651 -10.89 -22.09 16.82
N GLU A 652 -10.67 -20.94 17.46
CA GLU A 652 -11.49 -19.74 17.27
C GLU A 652 -11.38 -19.20 15.84
N VAL A 653 -10.16 -19.14 15.28
CA VAL A 653 -9.93 -18.76 13.89
C VAL A 653 -10.65 -19.72 12.94
N ALA A 654 -10.53 -21.04 13.15
CA ALA A 654 -11.24 -22.02 12.33
C ALA A 654 -12.77 -21.88 12.41
N ALA A 655 -13.32 -21.61 13.59
CA ALA A 655 -14.75 -21.39 13.77
C ALA A 655 -15.23 -20.09 13.07
N ALA A 656 -14.50 -18.99 13.25
CA ALA A 656 -14.82 -17.71 12.62
C ALA A 656 -14.71 -17.78 11.08
N LEU A 657 -13.75 -18.52 10.53
CA LEU A 657 -13.61 -18.75 9.09
C LEU A 657 -14.82 -19.51 8.50
N VAL A 658 -15.44 -20.41 9.24
CA VAL A 658 -16.69 -21.10 8.80
C VAL A 658 -17.84 -20.11 8.72
N THR A 659 -17.98 -19.20 9.69
CA THR A 659 -19.03 -18.17 9.72
C THR A 659 -18.84 -17.09 8.64
N ALA A 660 -17.58 -16.73 8.34
CA ALA A 660 -17.22 -15.68 7.38
C ALA A 660 -17.50 -16.02 5.89
N GLY A 661 -17.84 -17.28 5.57
CA GLY A 661 -18.18 -17.67 4.21
C GLY A 661 -16.97 -17.63 3.25
N LYS A 662 -17.20 -17.21 1.99
CA LYS A 662 -16.18 -17.22 0.92
C LYS A 662 -15.41 -15.91 0.76
N ASP A 663 -15.74 -14.88 1.54
CA ASP A 663 -15.13 -13.57 1.37
C ASP A 663 -13.70 -13.56 1.91
N LEU A 664 -12.73 -13.45 1.01
CA LEU A 664 -11.29 -13.46 1.32
C LEU A 664 -10.89 -12.37 2.33
N LEU A 665 -11.57 -11.21 2.30
CA LEU A 665 -11.32 -10.07 3.19
C LEU A 665 -11.53 -10.42 4.67
N PRO A 666 -12.73 -10.82 5.11
CA PRO A 666 -12.94 -11.37 6.45
C PRO A 666 -11.98 -12.51 6.78
N GLN A 667 -11.69 -13.42 5.83
CA GLN A 667 -10.83 -14.56 6.13
C GLN A 667 -9.38 -14.19 6.48
N GLU A 668 -8.75 -13.26 5.77
CA GLU A 668 -7.38 -12.84 6.10
C GLU A 668 -7.32 -12.06 7.42
N TYR A 669 -8.31 -11.20 7.69
CA TYR A 669 -8.42 -10.52 8.98
C TYR A 669 -8.56 -11.53 10.13
N ILE A 670 -9.46 -12.51 10.00
CA ILE A 670 -9.65 -13.58 10.99
C ILE A 670 -8.37 -14.42 11.18
N LYS A 671 -7.60 -14.68 10.13
CA LYS A 671 -6.30 -15.37 10.24
C LYS A 671 -5.24 -14.53 10.94
N SER A 672 -5.21 -13.21 10.74
CA SER A 672 -4.22 -12.31 11.34
C SER A 672 -4.31 -12.23 12.87
N ALA A 673 -5.45 -12.59 13.47
CA ALA A 673 -5.61 -12.69 14.92
C ALA A 673 -4.81 -13.87 15.54
N PHE A 674 -4.24 -14.77 14.74
CA PHE A 674 -3.40 -15.88 15.20
C PHE A 674 -1.89 -15.55 15.04
N PRO A 675 -1.02 -15.97 15.99
CA PRO A 675 -1.31 -16.79 17.17
C PRO A 675 -1.69 -15.96 18.40
N GLN A 676 -2.53 -16.56 19.23
CA GLN A 676 -2.71 -16.13 20.62
C GLN A 676 -1.37 -16.15 21.35
N HIS A 677 -1.03 -15.05 22.02
CA HIS A 677 0.26 -14.85 22.71
C HIS A 677 0.07 -14.03 23.99
N LYS A 678 1.06 -14.10 24.90
CA LYS A 678 1.03 -13.36 26.15
C LYS A 678 1.36 -11.88 25.93
N VAL A 679 0.63 -10.99 26.59
CA VAL A 679 0.88 -9.55 26.61
C VAL A 679 0.85 -9.04 28.05
N ILE A 680 1.74 -8.10 28.36
CA ILE A 680 1.81 -7.38 29.64
C ILE A 680 1.59 -5.89 29.40
N LEU A 681 0.63 -5.30 30.12
CA LEU A 681 0.49 -3.85 30.28
C LEU A 681 1.25 -3.44 31.54
N THR A 682 2.30 -2.64 31.39
CA THR A 682 3.21 -2.26 32.50
C THR A 682 2.81 -1.00 33.25
N GLN A 683 1.86 -0.22 32.73
CA GLN A 683 1.45 1.07 33.27
C GLN A 683 -0.07 1.12 33.56
N PRO A 684 -0.49 1.73 34.68
CA PRO A 684 -1.90 2.02 34.93
C PRO A 684 -2.39 3.08 33.96
N ILE A 685 -3.63 2.94 33.48
CA ILE A 685 -4.28 3.89 32.57
C ILE A 685 -5.68 4.21 33.07
N TYR A 686 -6.18 5.41 32.76
CA TYR A 686 -7.60 5.73 32.94
C TYR A 686 -8.35 5.48 31.64
N VAL A 687 -9.47 4.76 31.72
CA VAL A 687 -10.32 4.44 30.56
C VAL A 687 -11.71 5.00 30.76
N GLY A 688 -12.28 5.60 29.72
CA GLY A 688 -13.65 6.10 29.74
C GLY A 688 -14.62 4.95 30.01
N VAL A 689 -15.51 5.12 30.99
CA VAL A 689 -16.46 4.08 31.45
C VAL A 689 -17.38 3.61 30.33
N HIS A 690 -17.59 4.47 29.33
CA HIS A 690 -18.41 4.22 28.15
C HIS A 690 -17.87 5.02 26.95
N GLU A 691 -18.42 4.78 25.76
CA GLU A 691 -18.14 5.54 24.53
C GLU A 691 -18.40 7.05 24.70
N VAL A 692 -17.67 7.90 23.96
CA VAL A 692 -17.92 9.36 23.98
C VAL A 692 -19.34 9.64 23.48
N THR A 693 -20.15 10.34 24.26
CA THR A 693 -21.53 10.65 23.83
C THR A 693 -21.57 11.81 22.83
N GLN A 694 -22.66 11.89 22.06
CA GLN A 694 -22.92 13.03 21.17
C GLN A 694 -22.83 14.37 21.91
N GLY A 695 -23.38 14.46 23.12
CA GLY A 695 -23.31 15.67 23.95
C GLY A 695 -21.89 16.04 24.39
N GLN A 696 -21.11 15.06 24.85
CA GLN A 696 -19.71 15.24 25.24
C GLN A 696 -18.85 15.68 24.05
N TYR A 697 -19.05 15.03 22.91
CA TYR A 697 -18.34 15.37 21.67
C TYR A 697 -18.70 16.76 21.18
N GLU A 698 -19.98 17.11 21.11
CA GLU A 698 -20.47 18.43 20.68
C GLU A 698 -19.99 19.55 21.61
N GLN A 699 -19.93 19.32 22.93
CA GLN A 699 -19.37 20.27 23.91
C GLN A 699 -17.89 20.61 23.64
N VAL A 700 -17.08 19.65 23.18
CA VAL A 700 -15.65 19.86 22.89
C VAL A 700 -15.40 20.36 21.46
N MET A 701 -16.18 19.86 20.50
CA MET A 701 -15.92 20.03 19.07
C MET A 701 -16.79 21.09 18.40
N GLY A 702 -17.89 21.52 19.04
CA GLY A 702 -18.84 22.50 18.50
C GLY A 702 -19.67 21.97 17.32
N LYS A 703 -19.61 20.67 17.02
CA LYS A 703 -20.33 19.99 15.95
C LYS A 703 -20.71 18.57 16.40
N ASN A 704 -21.87 18.09 15.97
CA ASN A 704 -22.30 16.70 16.10
C ASN A 704 -22.36 16.06 14.70
N PRO A 705 -21.49 15.10 14.36
CA PRO A 705 -21.46 14.46 13.04
C PRO A 705 -22.52 13.35 12.87
N SER A 706 -23.10 12.86 13.97
CA SER A 706 -23.86 11.60 14.01
C SER A 706 -25.02 11.52 13.02
N HIS A 707 -25.06 10.39 12.31
CA HIS A 707 -26.20 9.92 11.53
C HIS A 707 -27.47 9.75 12.40
N PHE A 708 -27.34 9.16 13.58
CA PHE A 708 -28.43 8.95 14.55
C PHE A 708 -28.55 10.14 15.52
N SER A 709 -28.77 11.33 14.96
CA SER A 709 -29.01 12.58 15.69
C SER A 709 -30.26 13.28 15.16
N PRO A 710 -30.77 14.35 15.81
CA PRO A 710 -31.98 15.06 15.35
C PRO A 710 -31.80 15.76 14.00
N LEU A 711 -30.54 16.01 13.59
CA LEU A 711 -30.16 16.65 12.33
C LEU A 711 -29.56 15.64 11.32
N GLY A 712 -29.18 14.45 11.77
CA GLY A 712 -28.57 13.41 10.93
C GLY A 712 -29.57 12.72 9.99
N ALA A 713 -29.04 11.98 9.02
CA ALA A 713 -29.87 11.26 8.04
C ALA A 713 -30.72 10.12 8.66
N GLY A 714 -30.34 9.63 9.84
CA GLY A 714 -31.07 8.61 10.61
C GLY A 714 -32.06 9.17 11.64
N LYS A 715 -32.34 10.48 11.63
CA LYS A 715 -33.19 11.18 12.62
C LYS A 715 -34.54 10.50 12.90
N ASP A 716 -35.17 9.88 11.90
CA ASP A 716 -36.48 9.23 12.05
C ASP A 716 -36.41 8.00 12.97
N ALA A 717 -35.27 7.28 12.99
CA ALA A 717 -35.03 6.16 13.89
C ALA A 717 -34.79 6.59 15.36
N VAL A 718 -34.48 7.87 15.59
CA VAL A 718 -34.26 8.47 16.91
C VAL A 718 -35.28 9.56 17.28
N ALA A 719 -36.37 9.68 16.51
CA ALA A 719 -37.42 10.66 16.76
C ALA A 719 -37.99 10.53 18.20
N GLY A 720 -37.98 11.62 18.95
CA GLY A 720 -38.45 11.67 20.33
C GLY A 720 -37.53 10.99 21.37
N LYS A 721 -36.33 10.53 20.99
CA LYS A 721 -35.31 10.00 21.92
C LYS A 721 -34.35 11.10 22.36
N ASN A 722 -33.72 10.90 23.53
CA ASN A 722 -32.60 11.72 23.96
C ASN A 722 -31.33 11.29 23.21
N THR A 723 -30.94 12.04 22.18
CA THR A 723 -29.73 11.73 21.39
C THR A 723 -28.43 12.12 22.09
N VAL A 724 -28.50 13.01 23.10
CA VAL A 724 -27.33 13.55 23.81
C VAL A 724 -26.53 12.47 24.54
N SER A 725 -27.20 11.39 24.97
CA SER A 725 -26.62 10.22 25.63
C SER A 725 -26.33 9.03 24.71
N LEU A 726 -26.63 9.14 23.41
CA LEU A 726 -26.16 8.16 22.42
C LEU A 726 -24.65 8.37 22.20
N PRO A 727 -23.89 7.34 21.80
CA PRO A 727 -22.52 7.52 21.37
C PRO A 727 -22.46 8.43 20.14
N VAL A 728 -21.36 9.15 20.01
CA VAL A 728 -21.03 9.83 18.75
C VAL A 728 -20.56 8.78 17.74
N GLU A 729 -21.05 8.88 16.50
CA GLU A 729 -20.62 8.05 15.38
C GLU A 729 -20.36 8.91 14.14
N THR A 730 -19.97 8.28 13.02
CA THR A 730 -19.47 8.98 11.82
C THR A 730 -18.30 9.95 12.10
N VAL A 731 -17.50 9.61 13.11
CA VAL A 731 -16.26 10.28 13.53
C VAL A 731 -15.07 9.60 12.85
N SER A 732 -14.22 10.37 12.17
CA SER A 732 -12.95 9.84 11.64
C SER A 732 -11.89 9.71 12.74
N TRP A 733 -10.85 8.88 12.54
CA TRP A 733 -9.72 8.81 13.47
C TRP A 733 -9.08 10.19 13.74
N ASN A 734 -9.01 11.05 12.72
CA ASN A 734 -8.51 12.43 12.85
C ASN A 734 -9.42 13.31 13.72
N ASP A 735 -10.74 13.15 13.62
CA ASP A 735 -11.72 13.87 14.44
C ASP A 735 -11.68 13.38 15.90
N ALA A 736 -11.54 12.08 16.13
CA ALA A 736 -11.37 11.52 17.47
C ALA A 736 -10.08 12.01 18.15
N ALA A 737 -8.96 12.05 17.41
CA ALA A 737 -7.71 12.60 17.93
C ALA A 737 -7.77 14.13 18.15
N GLU A 738 -8.54 14.87 17.35
CA GLU A 738 -8.81 16.30 17.60
C GLU A 738 -9.62 16.51 18.88
N PHE A 739 -10.65 15.68 19.11
CA PHE A 739 -11.43 15.68 20.34
C PHE A 739 -10.52 15.46 21.55
N CYS A 740 -9.67 14.43 21.52
CA CYS A 740 -8.66 14.17 22.56
C CYS A 740 -7.69 15.35 22.77
N ALA A 741 -7.22 15.98 21.69
CA ALA A 741 -6.32 17.13 21.76
C ALA A 741 -6.99 18.38 22.39
N LYS A 742 -8.21 18.71 21.96
CA LYS A 742 -8.98 19.83 22.51
C LYS A 742 -9.36 19.61 23.96
N LEU A 743 -9.83 18.40 24.31
CA LEU A 743 -10.16 18.05 25.69
C LEU A 743 -8.93 18.13 26.60
N SER A 744 -7.77 17.66 26.13
CA SER A 744 -6.49 17.82 26.84
C SER A 744 -6.12 19.29 27.05
N ALA A 745 -6.30 20.13 26.01
CA ALA A 745 -6.02 21.57 26.10
C ALA A 745 -6.97 22.30 27.06
N ASN A 746 -8.27 21.96 27.04
CA ASN A 746 -9.28 22.51 27.96
C ASN A 746 -8.92 22.23 29.43
N GLU A 747 -8.41 21.04 29.71
CA GLU A 747 -8.00 20.60 31.05
C GLU A 747 -6.52 20.88 31.38
N LYS A 748 -5.79 21.54 30.46
CA LYS A 748 -4.37 21.91 30.58
C LYS A 748 -3.43 20.71 30.80
N LEU A 749 -3.81 19.55 30.29
CA LEU A 749 -2.99 18.34 30.26
C LEU A 749 -1.94 18.43 29.14
N SER A 750 -0.82 17.72 29.31
CA SER A 750 0.20 17.62 28.26
C SER A 750 -0.39 16.86 27.05
N PRO A 751 -0.51 17.48 25.86
CA PRO A 751 -1.30 16.90 24.77
C PRO A 751 -0.66 15.62 24.22
N TYR A 752 -1.44 14.53 24.14
CA TYR A 752 -0.99 13.29 23.49
C TYR A 752 -1.03 13.38 21.95
N TYR A 753 -1.92 14.21 21.40
CA TYR A 753 -2.01 14.50 19.97
C TYR A 753 -1.86 16.01 19.70
N SER A 754 -1.24 16.35 18.58
CA SER A 754 -1.35 17.67 17.95
C SER A 754 -2.00 17.54 16.59
N ARG A 755 -3.00 18.39 16.30
CA ARG A 755 -3.65 18.44 14.98
C ARG A 755 -3.36 19.76 14.28
N VAL A 756 -2.93 19.69 13.02
CA VAL A 756 -2.71 20.84 12.13
C VAL A 756 -3.33 20.53 10.77
N GLY A 757 -4.53 21.07 10.51
CA GLY A 757 -5.31 20.68 9.33
C GLY A 757 -5.82 19.24 9.45
N GLU A 758 -5.46 18.37 8.52
CA GLU A 758 -5.77 16.93 8.55
C GLU A 758 -4.66 16.09 9.20
N ARG A 759 -3.47 16.67 9.42
CA ARG A 759 -2.36 16.01 10.11
C ARG A 759 -2.69 15.83 11.58
N VAL A 760 -2.45 14.63 12.11
CA VAL A 760 -2.46 14.34 13.56
C VAL A 760 -1.15 13.65 13.94
N THR A 761 -0.35 14.31 14.77
CA THR A 761 0.93 13.77 15.25
C THR A 761 0.82 13.34 16.72
N ARG A 762 1.33 12.15 17.04
CA ARG A 762 1.47 11.67 18.42
C ARG A 762 2.64 12.39 19.11
N LEU A 763 2.43 12.79 20.35
CA LEU A 763 3.40 13.47 21.21
C LEU A 763 3.67 12.64 22.47
N GLU A 764 4.72 12.99 23.22
CA GLU A 764 5.05 12.37 24.52
C GLU A 764 4.19 12.89 25.69
N GLY A 765 3.01 13.45 25.40
CA GLY A 765 2.08 13.94 26.41
C GLY A 765 1.34 12.82 27.15
N THR A 766 0.68 13.18 28.25
CA THR A 766 -0.08 12.26 29.12
C THR A 766 -1.56 12.62 29.22
N GLY A 767 -2.05 13.48 28.33
CA GLY A 767 -3.46 13.81 28.19
C GLY A 767 -4.26 12.70 27.51
N TYR A 768 -5.49 13.03 27.11
CA TYR A 768 -6.40 12.06 26.49
C TYR A 768 -5.83 11.49 25.20
N SER A 769 -5.93 10.17 25.06
CA SER A 769 -5.58 9.41 23.86
C SER A 769 -6.68 8.40 23.53
N LEU A 770 -6.67 7.87 22.31
CA LEU A 770 -7.31 6.60 22.03
C LEU A 770 -6.49 5.46 22.64
N LEU A 771 -7.14 4.34 22.95
CA LEU A 771 -6.46 3.14 23.46
C LEU A 771 -5.61 2.51 22.37
N LYS A 772 -4.46 1.95 22.75
CA LYS A 772 -3.66 1.08 21.89
C LYS A 772 -4.36 -0.27 21.75
N GLU A 773 -4.07 -0.99 20.67
CA GLU A 773 -4.63 -2.33 20.39
C GLU A 773 -4.58 -3.30 21.59
N ALA A 774 -3.41 -3.43 22.23
CA ALA A 774 -3.23 -4.26 23.42
C ALA A 774 -3.99 -3.74 24.67
N GLU A 775 -4.21 -2.43 24.78
CA GLU A 775 -4.99 -1.82 25.87
C GLU A 775 -6.49 -2.07 25.64
N TRP A 776 -6.94 -1.94 24.38
CA TRP A 776 -8.29 -2.26 23.94
C TRP A 776 -8.63 -3.72 24.16
N GLU A 777 -7.81 -4.67 23.70
CA GLU A 777 -8.11 -6.09 23.87
C GLU A 777 -8.09 -6.52 25.35
N PHE A 778 -7.22 -5.93 26.18
CA PHE A 778 -7.26 -6.15 27.63
C PHE A 778 -8.59 -5.70 28.25
N VAL A 779 -9.10 -4.51 27.87
CA VAL A 779 -10.39 -4.04 28.39
C VAL A 779 -11.59 -4.80 27.82
N CYS A 780 -11.54 -5.25 26.57
CA CYS A 780 -12.58 -6.07 25.94
C CYS A 780 -12.67 -7.49 26.52
N ARG A 781 -11.54 -8.06 26.98
CA ARG A 781 -11.51 -9.36 27.70
C ARG A 781 -11.78 -9.20 29.19
N ALA A 782 -11.40 -8.08 29.80
CA ALA A 782 -11.66 -7.74 31.20
C ALA A 782 -11.33 -8.85 32.21
N GLY A 783 -10.23 -9.57 31.98
CA GLY A 783 -9.76 -10.65 32.86
C GLY A 783 -10.33 -12.04 32.58
N THR A 784 -11.14 -12.24 31.54
CA THR A 784 -11.57 -13.59 31.15
C THR A 784 -10.57 -14.27 30.20
N THR A 785 -10.62 -15.60 30.14
CA THR A 785 -9.98 -16.41 29.09
C THR A 785 -10.97 -16.83 27.99
N THR A 786 -12.18 -16.29 28.04
CA THR A 786 -13.27 -16.56 27.09
C THR A 786 -13.18 -15.63 25.88
N ARG A 787 -13.94 -15.94 24.83
CA ARG A 787 -14.01 -15.14 23.59
C ARG A 787 -14.45 -13.69 23.84
N PHE A 788 -15.38 -13.48 24.75
CA PHE A 788 -15.87 -12.17 25.19
C PHE A 788 -15.85 -12.08 26.72
N ALA A 789 -15.82 -10.87 27.29
CA ALA A 789 -15.90 -10.69 28.75
C ALA A 789 -17.22 -11.23 29.37
N SER A 790 -18.28 -11.39 28.57
CA SER A 790 -19.57 -11.93 29.02
C SER A 790 -19.70 -13.45 28.88
N GLY A 791 -18.85 -14.11 28.09
CA GLY A 791 -18.90 -15.55 27.80
C GLY A 791 -18.19 -15.94 26.49
N ASP A 792 -18.35 -17.21 26.08
CA ASP A 792 -17.77 -17.72 24.81
C ASP A 792 -18.74 -17.66 23.62
N LYS A 793 -20.01 -17.34 23.86
CA LYS A 793 -21.08 -17.44 22.88
C LYS A 793 -21.58 -16.07 22.43
N ASP A 794 -22.07 -16.01 21.20
CA ASP A 794 -22.67 -14.79 20.64
C ASP A 794 -23.96 -14.39 21.39
N GLU A 795 -24.67 -15.33 22.04
CA GLU A 795 -25.81 -14.98 22.91
C GLU A 795 -25.39 -14.28 24.21
N ASP A 796 -24.17 -14.51 24.71
CA ASP A 796 -23.67 -13.85 25.92
C ASP A 796 -23.35 -12.37 25.67
N LEU A 797 -23.04 -11.98 24.43
CA LEU A 797 -22.89 -10.57 24.05
C LEU A 797 -24.21 -9.79 24.18
N LEU A 798 -25.36 -10.42 23.97
CA LEU A 798 -26.67 -9.75 23.99
C LEU A 798 -27.01 -9.09 25.34
N ARG A 799 -26.35 -9.52 26.43
CA ARG A 799 -26.49 -8.94 27.77
C ARG A 799 -25.65 -7.68 27.99
N ALA A 800 -24.55 -7.52 27.25
CA ALA A 800 -23.50 -6.53 27.51
C ALA A 800 -23.17 -5.64 26.30
N SER A 801 -23.77 -5.87 25.13
CA SER A 801 -23.47 -5.12 23.90
C SER A 801 -24.65 -5.03 22.93
N TRP A 802 -24.73 -3.89 22.26
CA TRP A 802 -25.69 -3.64 21.19
C TRP A 802 -25.11 -4.09 19.85
N ILE A 803 -25.57 -5.23 19.33
CA ILE A 803 -25.14 -5.84 18.07
C ILE A 803 -26.31 -5.90 17.08
N SER A 804 -26.09 -6.36 15.84
CA SER A 804 -27.11 -6.44 14.79
C SER A 804 -28.42 -7.14 15.22
N ASN A 805 -28.34 -8.07 16.18
CA ASN A 805 -29.48 -8.88 16.65
C ASN A 805 -30.40 -8.16 17.65
N ASN A 806 -29.90 -7.23 18.47
CA ASN A 806 -30.67 -6.52 19.52
C ASN A 806 -30.72 -4.99 19.31
N SER A 807 -29.81 -4.41 18.53
CA SER A 807 -29.74 -2.95 18.28
C SER A 807 -30.95 -2.39 17.52
N GLY A 808 -31.66 -3.19 16.73
CA GLY A 808 -32.70 -2.68 15.84
C GLY A 808 -32.18 -1.71 14.78
N ARG A 809 -30.90 -1.84 14.38
CA ARG A 809 -30.21 -1.01 13.37
C ARG A 809 -30.10 0.48 13.72
N ARG A 810 -29.86 0.80 14.99
CA ARG A 810 -29.51 2.15 15.49
C ARG A 810 -28.62 2.07 16.73
N THR A 811 -27.96 3.16 17.06
CA THR A 811 -27.29 3.35 18.35
C THR A 811 -28.32 3.47 19.50
N HIS A 812 -27.88 3.18 20.72
CA HIS A 812 -28.64 3.30 21.97
C HIS A 812 -27.86 4.13 22.99
N ALA A 813 -28.49 4.48 24.11
CA ALA A 813 -27.80 5.29 25.10
C ALA A 813 -26.68 4.48 25.73
N VAL A 814 -25.53 5.12 25.90
CA VAL A 814 -24.35 4.47 26.45
C VAL A 814 -24.62 3.97 27.88
N GLY A 815 -24.15 2.77 28.20
CA GLY A 815 -24.31 2.19 29.53
C GLY A 815 -25.71 1.64 29.88
N GLU A 816 -26.57 1.37 28.90
CA GLU A 816 -27.89 0.72 29.12
C GLU A 816 -27.80 -0.79 29.44
N LEU A 817 -26.68 -1.46 29.11
CA LEU A 817 -26.48 -2.92 29.24
C LEU A 817 -25.52 -3.31 30.38
N GLU A 818 -25.26 -4.61 30.57
CA GLU A 818 -24.33 -5.10 31.59
C GLU A 818 -22.89 -4.62 31.33
N ARG A 819 -22.24 -4.03 32.34
CA ARG A 819 -20.81 -3.71 32.30
C ARG A 819 -19.92 -4.93 32.53
N ASN A 820 -18.72 -4.91 31.97
CA ASN A 820 -17.71 -5.93 32.15
C ASN A 820 -17.06 -5.87 33.56
N PRO A 821 -16.24 -6.87 33.96
CA PRO A 821 -15.56 -6.90 35.26
C PRO A 821 -14.70 -5.66 35.62
N LEU A 822 -14.19 -4.93 34.63
CA LEU A 822 -13.41 -3.70 34.83
C LEU A 822 -14.28 -2.47 35.11
N GLY A 823 -15.60 -2.59 34.96
CA GLY A 823 -16.57 -1.51 35.15
C GLY A 823 -16.98 -0.79 33.86
N LEU A 824 -16.54 -1.28 32.70
CA LEU A 824 -16.74 -0.63 31.40
C LEU A 824 -17.97 -1.17 30.66
N TYR A 825 -18.63 -0.29 29.91
CA TYR A 825 -19.82 -0.59 29.10
C TYR A 825 -19.47 -0.61 27.60
N ASP A 826 -20.34 -1.23 26.80
CA ASP A 826 -20.37 -1.14 25.33
C ASP A 826 -19.09 -1.61 24.57
N THR A 827 -18.16 -2.30 25.23
CA THR A 827 -16.83 -2.69 24.69
C THR A 827 -16.83 -3.67 23.49
N HIS A 828 -17.99 -4.11 23.00
CA HIS A 828 -18.13 -5.00 21.82
C HIS A 828 -19.32 -4.60 20.92
N GLY A 829 -19.80 -3.35 20.95
CA GLY A 829 -20.90 -2.92 20.08
C GLY A 829 -21.36 -1.47 20.28
N ASN A 830 -22.65 -1.23 19.99
CA ASN A 830 -23.33 0.07 19.94
C ASN A 830 -22.96 0.92 18.72
N VAL A 831 -21.68 1.26 18.54
CA VAL A 831 -21.15 1.85 17.30
C VAL A 831 -20.55 0.76 16.41
N TRP A 832 -20.62 0.95 15.09
CA TRP A 832 -19.93 0.13 14.11
C TRP A 832 -18.64 0.84 13.68
N GLU A 833 -17.52 0.10 13.64
CA GLU A 833 -16.18 0.57 13.20
C GLU A 833 -15.98 0.43 11.68
#